data_AF-A0A7T0JS19-F1
#
_entry.id   AF-A0A7T0JS19-F1
#
_cell.length_a   1.000
_cell.length_b   1.000
_cell.length_c   1.000
_cell.angle_alpha   90.00
_cell.angle_beta   90.00
_cell.angle_gamma   90.00
#
_symmetry.space_group_name_H-M   'P 1'
#
loop_
_entity.id
_entity.type
_entity.pdbx_description
1 polymer ?
#
loop_
_entity_poly.entity_id
_entity_poly.type
_entity_poly.pdbx_seq_one_letter_code
_entity_poly.pdbx_strand_id
1 'polypeptide(L)'
;MFRKLTLVCALLALLVIVMGAYVRLSDAGLGCPDWPGCYGKAMVSDSVQFKTDAQAAFPDSPLDTGKAWKEMSHRYLAATLGILILALVPLAWRLRQQCSAMLSWVAVLLVLLASQAALGMWTVHLKVMPVVVTAHLLLGFITFWAIAWTYLSSNRDVGIRSAKSGPALFALFGMLLLIMQIGLGGWVSSNYAALACTDFPRCQGEWFPETGFADAFNIMAKDGGSLSASGKVAIHALHRIGALITFIVLSLLMLSATSEQNPKSVRRSGVLLSMLLLVQIVLGIFSVKHGIPLVLAVAHNAVAALLMLPLLGIYFFSKYALPGEEQAEAEALGEIPAERLEVVIPAEPESLYLRLKSQLKKTRGSIGGVLSSLTMGEDRVTRELLDDVEANLIMADIGIDTTTQIIQHLRENLEKDQLKDVDALTDALKQNLFDMLLPCSQPLRISKQDGPYVILVVGVNGAGKTTSIGKLAHRLQAQGHSVMLAAGDTFRAAAVEQLQTWGERNNVQVVAQHTGADSASVIYDALQSAQAKGVDVLIADTAGRLHTKSNLMDELKKIKRIMAKLDQTAPHEVLLVLDAGTGQNALSQARLFNEAVDLTGLALTKLDGTAKGGVIFALANQLHIPIRFIGVGEAIEDLQDFDAKAFVDALFVKD
;
A
#
# COMPACT_ATOMS: atom_id res chain seq x y z
N MET A 1 24.51 -18.03 2.44
CA MET A 1 25.79 -17.63 1.83
C MET A 1 25.59 -16.81 0.55
N PHE A 2 24.88 -17.33 -0.46
CA PHE A 2 24.59 -16.63 -1.73
C PHE A 2 24.15 -15.16 -1.55
N ARG A 3 23.04 -14.93 -0.82
CA ARG A 3 22.48 -13.59 -0.60
C ARG A 3 23.45 -12.61 0.07
N LYS A 4 24.29 -13.07 1.02
CA LYS A 4 25.33 -12.24 1.66
C LYS A 4 26.39 -11.83 0.64
N LEU A 5 26.83 -12.77 -0.20
CA LEU A 5 27.78 -12.48 -1.28
C LEU A 5 27.19 -11.52 -2.31
N THR A 6 25.92 -11.69 -2.70
CA THR A 6 25.23 -10.76 -3.60
C THR A 6 25.14 -9.35 -3.02
N LEU A 7 24.93 -9.20 -1.71
CA LEU A 7 24.96 -7.89 -1.05
C LEU A 7 26.35 -7.25 -1.09
N VAL A 8 27.41 -8.04 -0.84
CA VAL A 8 28.80 -7.56 -1.00
C VAL A 8 29.06 -7.12 -2.43
N CYS A 9 28.60 -7.87 -3.43
CA CYS A 9 28.69 -7.46 -4.84
C CYS A 9 27.95 -6.14 -5.09
N ALA A 10 26.76 -5.93 -4.51
CA ALA A 10 25.99 -4.69 -4.69
C ALA A 10 26.74 -3.47 -4.11
N LEU A 11 27.29 -3.62 -2.89
CA LEU A 11 28.07 -2.56 -2.24
C LEU A 11 29.34 -2.22 -3.04
N LEU A 12 30.06 -3.24 -3.51
CA LEU A 12 31.24 -3.04 -4.33
C LEU A 12 30.90 -2.45 -5.71
N ALA A 13 29.79 -2.85 -6.34
CA ALA A 13 29.32 -2.27 -7.60
C ALA A 13 28.98 -0.78 -7.45
N LEU A 14 28.36 -0.37 -6.34
CA LEU A 14 28.16 1.05 -6.04
C LEU A 14 29.49 1.80 -5.91
N LEU A 15 30.48 1.21 -5.21
CA LEU A 15 31.81 1.80 -5.08
C LEU A 15 32.53 1.93 -6.43
N VAL A 16 32.40 0.94 -7.32
CA VAL A 16 32.91 0.99 -8.70
C VAL A 16 32.26 2.14 -9.47
N ILE A 17 30.93 2.32 -9.39
CA ILE A 17 30.23 3.44 -10.03
C ILE A 17 30.73 4.79 -9.52
N VAL A 18 30.89 4.95 -8.21
CA VAL A 18 31.42 6.17 -7.58
C VAL A 18 32.84 6.46 -8.06
N MET A 19 33.71 5.45 -8.04
CA MET A 19 35.09 5.58 -8.50
C MET A 19 35.16 5.88 -10.00
N GLY A 20 34.31 5.26 -10.83
CA GLY A 20 34.21 5.53 -12.26
C GLY A 20 33.75 6.96 -12.57
N ALA A 21 32.80 7.49 -11.79
CA ALA A 21 32.42 8.90 -11.86
C ALA A 21 33.59 9.81 -11.48
N TYR A 22 34.34 9.48 -10.43
CA TYR A 22 35.52 10.23 -10.01
C TYR A 22 36.64 10.23 -11.07
N VAL A 23 36.94 9.08 -11.70
CA VAL A 23 37.92 8.98 -12.79
C VAL A 23 37.52 9.86 -13.97
N ARG A 24 36.25 9.78 -14.41
CA ARG A 24 35.75 10.58 -15.54
C ARG A 24 35.75 12.08 -15.24
N LEU A 25 35.22 12.48 -14.09
CA LEU A 25 35.04 13.90 -13.73
C LEU A 25 36.35 14.57 -13.30
N SER A 26 37.40 13.81 -13.00
CA SER A 26 38.76 14.33 -12.76
C SER A 26 39.69 14.23 -13.97
N ASP A 27 39.14 13.96 -15.16
CA ASP A 27 39.87 13.85 -16.43
C ASP A 27 41.02 12.82 -16.39
N ALA A 28 40.78 11.72 -15.67
CA ALA A 28 41.74 10.63 -15.50
C ALA A 28 41.40 9.39 -16.37
N GLY A 29 40.43 9.50 -17.29
CA GLY A 29 39.97 8.37 -18.12
C GLY A 29 40.94 7.93 -19.23
N LEU A 30 42.01 8.69 -19.45
CA LEU A 30 43.15 8.35 -20.32
C LEU A 30 44.46 8.32 -19.52
N GLY A 31 44.38 8.05 -18.21
CA GLY A 31 45.55 7.93 -17.35
C GLY A 31 46.40 6.71 -17.68
N CYS A 32 45.81 5.71 -18.35
CA CYS A 32 46.47 4.49 -18.81
C CYS A 32 46.27 4.32 -20.33
N PRO A 33 47.35 4.20 -21.13
CA PRO A 33 47.25 4.11 -22.59
C PRO A 33 46.82 2.72 -23.09
N ASP A 34 46.84 1.71 -22.23
CA ASP A 34 46.58 0.30 -22.54
C ASP A 34 45.52 -0.32 -21.60
N TRP A 35 45.10 -1.52 -21.96
CA TRP A 35 44.14 -2.35 -21.22
C TRP A 35 44.57 -3.82 -21.32
N PRO A 36 44.47 -4.65 -20.27
CA PRO A 36 43.89 -4.35 -18.94
C PRO A 36 44.87 -3.68 -17.96
N GLY A 37 46.17 -3.64 -18.29
CA GLY A 37 47.22 -3.00 -17.50
C GLY A 37 47.31 -1.49 -17.69
N CYS A 38 48.33 -0.87 -17.10
CA CYS A 38 48.67 0.53 -17.25
C CYS A 38 50.16 0.66 -17.50
N TYR A 39 50.53 1.23 -18.64
CA TYR A 39 51.89 1.26 -19.14
C TYR A 39 52.53 -0.15 -19.19
N GLY A 40 51.76 -1.16 -19.61
CA GLY A 40 52.20 -2.55 -19.73
C GLY A 40 52.40 -3.27 -18.39
N LYS A 41 52.01 -2.66 -17.26
CA LYS A 41 52.15 -3.24 -15.92
C LYS A 41 50.79 -3.37 -15.23
N ALA A 42 50.68 -4.35 -14.33
CA ALA A 42 49.47 -4.54 -13.52
C ALA A 42 49.40 -3.59 -12.32
N MET A 43 50.52 -2.99 -11.89
CA MET A 43 50.62 -2.09 -10.74
C MET A 43 51.37 -0.82 -11.16
N VAL A 44 50.80 0.34 -10.83
CA VAL A 44 51.43 1.65 -11.03
C VAL A 44 52.34 1.94 -9.84
N SER A 45 53.47 2.60 -10.07
CA SER A 45 54.41 2.99 -9.02
C SER A 45 55.02 4.36 -9.33
N ASP A 46 55.41 5.09 -8.29
CA ASP A 46 56.14 6.36 -8.45
C ASP A 46 57.66 6.17 -8.56
N SER A 47 58.14 4.93 -8.59
CA SER A 47 59.57 4.64 -8.71
C SER A 47 60.16 5.15 -10.03
N VAL A 48 61.43 5.57 -9.98
CA VAL A 48 62.17 6.02 -11.17
C VAL A 48 62.15 4.92 -12.26
N GLN A 49 62.36 3.67 -11.87
CA GLN A 49 62.33 2.53 -12.79
C GLN A 49 61.00 2.41 -13.53
N PHE A 50 59.86 2.51 -12.82
CA PHE A 50 58.54 2.43 -13.45
C PHE A 50 58.35 3.58 -14.44
N LYS A 51 58.73 4.80 -14.08
CA LYS A 51 58.60 5.98 -14.95
C LYS A 51 59.44 5.84 -16.22
N THR A 52 60.67 5.33 -16.09
CA THR A 52 61.55 5.08 -17.24
C THR A 52 61.00 3.99 -18.15
N ASP A 53 60.57 2.85 -17.59
CA ASP A 53 59.99 1.74 -18.35
C ASP A 53 58.71 2.17 -19.08
N ALA A 54 57.84 2.93 -18.39
CA ALA A 54 56.58 3.43 -18.93
C ALA A 54 56.80 4.38 -20.11
N GLN A 55 57.72 5.34 -19.98
CA GLN A 55 58.05 6.28 -21.04
C GLN A 55 58.71 5.59 -22.24
N ALA A 56 59.51 4.55 -22.01
CA ALA A 56 60.11 3.76 -23.07
C ALA A 56 59.09 2.92 -23.85
N ALA A 57 58.10 2.33 -23.15
CA ALA A 57 57.07 1.50 -23.76
C ALA A 57 55.98 2.30 -24.47
N PHE A 58 55.66 3.50 -24.00
CA PHE A 58 54.59 4.37 -24.52
C PHE A 58 55.10 5.81 -24.74
N PRO A 59 55.99 6.04 -25.72
CA PRO A 59 56.64 7.34 -25.90
C PRO A 59 55.67 8.49 -26.20
N ASP A 60 54.54 8.20 -26.86
CA ASP A 60 53.52 9.19 -27.26
C ASP A 60 52.48 9.47 -26.16
N SER A 61 52.60 8.87 -24.97
CA SER A 61 51.61 8.99 -23.88
C SER A 61 52.28 9.44 -22.58
N PRO A 62 52.33 10.75 -22.29
CA PRO A 62 53.04 11.27 -21.12
C PRO A 62 52.46 10.70 -19.82
N LEU A 63 53.34 10.19 -18.95
CA LEU A 63 52.95 9.57 -17.69
C LEU A 63 52.54 10.62 -16.65
N ASP A 64 51.26 10.58 -16.25
CA ASP A 64 50.74 11.20 -15.04
C ASP A 64 50.39 10.09 -14.05
N THR A 65 51.26 9.86 -13.06
CA THR A 65 51.08 8.78 -12.08
C THR A 65 49.82 8.96 -11.24
N GLY A 66 49.38 10.21 -11.02
CA GLY A 66 48.14 10.52 -10.33
C GLY A 66 46.91 10.07 -11.13
N LYS A 67 46.85 10.39 -12.43
CA LYS A 67 45.76 9.93 -13.31
C LYS A 67 45.78 8.41 -13.49
N ALA A 68 46.96 7.82 -13.71
CA ALA A 68 47.15 6.38 -13.83
C ALA A 68 46.66 5.61 -12.58
N TRP A 69 46.96 6.12 -11.38
CA TRP A 69 46.49 5.51 -10.13
C TRP A 69 44.98 5.56 -9.97
N LYS A 70 44.34 6.68 -10.32
CA LYS A 70 42.87 6.79 -10.27
C LYS A 70 42.21 5.77 -11.18
N GLU A 71 42.71 5.64 -12.40
CA GLU A 71 42.18 4.70 -13.39
C GLU A 71 42.40 3.23 -12.96
N MET A 72 43.61 2.87 -12.50
CA MET A 72 43.90 1.51 -12.03
C MET A 72 43.13 1.14 -10.78
N SER A 73 42.92 2.08 -9.85
CA SER A 73 42.10 1.84 -8.66
C SER A 73 40.67 1.46 -9.03
N HIS A 74 40.07 2.13 -10.02
CA HIS A 74 38.77 1.74 -10.57
C HIS A 74 38.81 0.33 -11.19
N ARG A 75 39.84 0.02 -12.00
CA ARG A 75 40.01 -1.30 -12.64
C ARG A 75 40.17 -2.44 -11.61
N TYR A 76 40.90 -2.23 -10.51
CA TYR A 76 41.03 -3.23 -9.44
C TYR A 76 39.69 -3.51 -8.74
N LEU A 77 38.92 -2.47 -8.45
CA LEU A 77 37.58 -2.63 -7.86
C LEU A 77 36.65 -3.39 -8.82
N ALA A 78 36.68 -3.05 -10.11
CA ALA A 78 35.87 -3.72 -11.13
C ALA A 78 36.29 -5.19 -11.34
N ALA A 79 37.59 -5.49 -11.37
CA ALA A 79 38.10 -6.85 -11.46
C ALA A 79 37.71 -7.69 -10.23
N THR A 80 37.81 -7.10 -9.03
CA THR A 80 37.37 -7.74 -7.78
C THR A 80 35.87 -8.05 -7.83
N LEU A 81 35.05 -7.10 -8.28
CA LEU A 81 33.62 -7.32 -8.49
C LEU A 81 33.36 -8.47 -9.47
N GLY A 82 34.09 -8.52 -10.58
CA GLY A 82 34.00 -9.61 -11.55
C GLY A 82 34.28 -10.99 -10.93
N ILE A 83 35.33 -11.10 -10.10
CA ILE A 83 35.65 -12.34 -9.37
C ILE A 83 34.52 -12.72 -8.42
N LEU A 84 33.94 -11.77 -7.68
CA LEU A 84 32.82 -12.06 -6.77
C LEU A 84 31.55 -12.47 -7.52
N ILE A 85 31.27 -11.89 -8.69
CA ILE A 85 30.16 -12.31 -9.55
C ILE A 85 30.40 -13.74 -10.07
N LEU A 86 31.62 -14.08 -10.51
CA LEU A 86 31.97 -15.44 -10.92
C LEU A 86 31.80 -16.44 -9.77
N ALA A 87 32.11 -16.04 -8.53
CA ALA A 87 31.90 -16.87 -7.34
C ALA A 87 30.40 -17.14 -7.04
N LEU A 88 29.47 -16.35 -7.58
CA LEU A 88 28.03 -16.63 -7.47
C LEU A 88 27.60 -17.84 -8.33
N VAL A 89 28.33 -18.18 -9.39
CA VAL A 89 28.00 -19.28 -10.31
C VAL A 89 27.92 -20.65 -9.62
N PRO A 90 28.97 -21.13 -8.91
CA PRO A 90 28.90 -22.42 -8.22
C PRO A 90 27.84 -22.42 -7.11
N LEU A 91 27.58 -21.27 -6.48
CA LEU A 91 26.55 -21.15 -5.45
C LEU A 91 25.14 -21.23 -6.04
N ALA A 92 24.86 -20.53 -7.14
CA ALA A 92 23.59 -20.64 -7.85
C ALA A 92 23.38 -22.06 -8.39
N TRP A 93 24.42 -22.69 -8.92
CA TRP A 93 24.36 -24.07 -9.40
C TRP A 93 23.97 -25.06 -8.30
N ARG A 94 24.55 -24.93 -7.10
CA ARG A 94 24.17 -25.77 -5.94
C ARG A 94 22.72 -25.58 -5.53
N LEU A 95 22.15 -24.40 -5.78
CA LEU A 95 20.76 -24.05 -5.44
C LEU A 95 19.78 -24.28 -6.59
N ARG A 96 20.23 -24.77 -7.76
CA ARG A 96 19.42 -24.86 -8.99
C ARG A 96 18.17 -25.72 -8.87
N GLN A 97 18.21 -26.77 -8.05
CA GLN A 97 17.05 -27.64 -7.83
C GLN A 97 15.96 -27.01 -6.96
N GLN A 98 16.30 -25.96 -6.21
CA GLN A 98 15.38 -25.28 -5.30
C GLN A 98 14.82 -23.99 -5.91
N CYS A 99 15.57 -23.31 -6.79
CA CYS A 99 15.13 -22.06 -7.42
C CYS A 99 15.83 -21.86 -8.77
N SER A 100 15.18 -22.28 -9.86
CA SER A 100 15.73 -22.20 -11.22
C SER A 100 15.99 -20.75 -11.68
N ALA A 101 15.18 -19.79 -11.19
CA ALA A 101 15.32 -18.37 -11.49
C ALA A 101 16.67 -17.77 -11.06
N MET A 102 17.32 -18.32 -10.02
CA MET A 102 18.63 -17.85 -9.57
C MET A 102 19.70 -18.06 -10.64
N LEU A 103 19.64 -19.17 -11.38
CA LEU A 103 20.61 -19.48 -12.42
C LEU A 103 20.46 -18.53 -13.62
N SER A 104 19.22 -18.18 -13.98
CA SER A 104 18.94 -17.21 -15.04
C SER A 104 19.50 -15.83 -14.72
N TRP A 105 19.32 -15.33 -13.49
CA TRP A 105 19.84 -14.03 -13.10
C TRP A 105 21.37 -14.00 -13.02
N VAL A 106 22.00 -15.07 -12.54
CA VAL A 106 23.48 -15.18 -12.59
C VAL A 106 23.97 -15.20 -14.03
N ALA A 107 23.30 -15.89 -14.95
CA ALA A 107 23.66 -15.85 -16.37
C ALA A 107 23.56 -14.43 -16.96
N VAL A 108 22.50 -13.67 -16.63
CA VAL A 108 22.38 -12.26 -17.00
C VAL A 108 23.55 -11.45 -16.46
N LEU A 109 23.93 -11.64 -15.19
CA LEU A 109 25.09 -10.94 -14.60
C LEU A 109 26.41 -11.27 -15.31
N LEU A 110 26.61 -12.51 -15.77
CA LEU A 110 27.80 -12.89 -16.53
C LEU A 110 27.85 -12.20 -17.90
N VAL A 111 26.71 -12.10 -18.59
CA VAL A 111 26.62 -11.36 -19.87
C VAL A 111 26.93 -9.89 -19.64
N LEU A 112 26.31 -9.27 -18.63
CA LEU A 112 26.56 -7.87 -18.27
C LEU A 112 28.03 -7.63 -17.92
N LEU A 113 28.66 -8.54 -17.17
CA LEU A 113 30.09 -8.47 -16.82
C LEU A 113 30.99 -8.54 -18.07
N ALA A 114 30.72 -9.46 -18.99
CA ALA A 114 31.48 -9.59 -20.24
C ALA A 114 31.33 -8.34 -21.12
N SER A 115 30.10 -7.83 -21.25
CA SER A 115 29.82 -6.59 -21.99
C SER A 115 30.47 -5.36 -21.32
N GLN A 116 30.54 -5.32 -20.00
CA GLN A 116 31.23 -4.28 -19.24
C GLN A 116 32.73 -4.26 -19.53
N ALA A 117 33.37 -5.43 -19.51
CA ALA A 117 34.79 -5.56 -19.82
C ALA A 117 35.10 -5.15 -21.27
N ALA A 118 34.26 -5.57 -22.23
CA ALA A 118 34.41 -5.19 -23.63
C ALA A 118 34.27 -3.66 -23.85
N LEU A 119 33.25 -3.04 -23.25
CA LEU A 119 33.07 -1.58 -23.33
C LEU A 119 34.21 -0.82 -22.63
N GLY A 120 34.70 -1.30 -21.48
CA GLY A 120 35.82 -0.69 -20.77
C GLY A 120 37.14 -0.77 -21.56
N MET A 121 37.36 -1.85 -22.31
CA MET A 121 38.47 -1.94 -23.26
C MET A 121 38.30 -0.93 -24.41
N TRP A 122 37.09 -0.82 -24.98
CA TRP A 122 36.82 0.15 -26.04
C TRP A 122 36.92 1.60 -25.59
N THR A 123 36.61 1.94 -24.33
CA THR A 123 36.80 3.32 -23.84
C THR A 123 38.24 3.78 -23.93
N VAL A 124 39.22 2.88 -23.79
CA VAL A 124 40.65 3.20 -23.92
C VAL A 124 41.04 3.29 -25.41
N HIS A 125 40.73 2.26 -26.20
CA HIS A 125 41.12 2.21 -27.63
C HIS A 125 40.47 3.30 -28.47
N LEU A 126 39.25 3.71 -28.12
CA LEU A 126 38.52 4.78 -28.79
C LEU A 126 38.66 6.12 -28.07
N LYS A 127 39.73 6.31 -27.29
CA LYS A 127 40.11 7.59 -26.67
C LYS A 127 38.92 8.29 -26.01
N VAL A 128 38.20 7.57 -25.15
CA VAL A 128 37.02 8.03 -24.39
C VAL A 128 35.89 8.65 -25.24
N MET A 129 35.64 8.09 -26.43
CA MET A 129 34.50 8.48 -27.28
C MET A 129 33.17 8.56 -26.47
N PRO A 130 32.43 9.68 -26.53
CA PRO A 130 31.30 9.93 -25.63
C PRO A 130 30.21 8.85 -25.64
N VAL A 131 29.91 8.27 -26.80
CA VAL A 131 28.91 7.19 -26.93
C VAL A 131 29.34 5.92 -26.20
N VAL A 132 30.60 5.55 -26.30
CA VAL A 132 31.15 4.35 -25.65
C VAL A 132 31.23 4.56 -24.15
N VAL A 133 31.67 5.73 -23.70
CA VAL A 133 31.72 6.09 -22.28
C VAL A 133 30.33 6.12 -21.66
N THR A 134 29.34 6.67 -22.38
CA THR A 134 27.95 6.73 -21.91
C THR A 134 27.32 5.34 -21.86
N ALA A 135 27.56 4.49 -22.88
CA ALA A 135 27.12 3.10 -22.88
C ALA A 135 27.78 2.28 -21.75
N HIS A 136 29.08 2.45 -21.53
CA HIS A 136 29.82 1.83 -20.43
C HIS A 136 29.25 2.25 -19.07
N LEU A 137 28.94 3.54 -18.87
CA LEU A 137 28.29 4.03 -17.66
C LEU A 137 26.92 3.39 -17.46
N LEU A 138 26.03 3.44 -18.46
CA LEU A 138 24.68 2.92 -18.34
C LEU A 138 24.66 1.43 -18.04
N LEU A 139 25.54 0.68 -18.70
CA LEU A 139 25.68 -0.75 -18.44
C LEU A 139 26.20 -1.02 -17.01
N GLY A 140 27.02 -0.14 -16.44
CA GLY A 140 27.52 -0.25 -15.06
C GLY A 140 26.40 -0.09 -14.04
N PHE A 141 25.52 0.90 -14.27
CA PHE A 141 24.31 1.12 -13.48
C PHE A 141 23.35 -0.08 -13.61
N ILE A 142 23.11 -0.57 -14.83
CA ILE A 142 22.28 -1.77 -15.09
C ILE A 142 22.85 -2.99 -14.36
N THR A 143 24.18 -3.15 -14.32
CA THR A 143 24.83 -4.24 -13.58
C THR A 143 24.56 -4.13 -12.09
N PHE A 144 24.73 -2.94 -11.50
CA PHE A 144 24.39 -2.70 -10.09
C PHE A 144 22.91 -3.01 -9.78
N TRP A 145 21.99 -2.55 -10.64
CA TRP A 145 20.55 -2.79 -10.47
C TRP A 145 20.17 -4.25 -10.66
N ALA A 146 20.81 -4.98 -11.59
CA ALA A 146 20.63 -6.41 -11.76
C ALA A 146 21.14 -7.21 -10.55
N ILE A 147 22.24 -6.78 -9.92
CA ILE A 147 22.72 -7.37 -8.66
C ILE A 147 21.71 -7.10 -7.54
N ALA A 148 21.19 -5.88 -7.43
CA ALA A 148 20.16 -5.52 -6.44
C ALA A 148 18.87 -6.34 -6.65
N TRP A 149 18.44 -6.52 -7.89
CA TRP A 149 17.31 -7.38 -8.24
C TRP A 149 17.58 -8.84 -7.88
N THR A 150 18.78 -9.35 -8.17
CA THR A 150 19.21 -10.70 -7.77
C THR A 150 19.18 -10.86 -6.25
N TYR A 151 19.58 -9.83 -5.50
CA TYR A 151 19.50 -9.83 -4.03
C TYR A 151 18.05 -9.93 -3.54
N LEU A 152 17.13 -9.13 -4.09
CA LEU A 152 15.70 -9.17 -3.74
C LEU A 152 15.06 -10.53 -4.07
N SER A 153 15.23 -11.00 -5.31
CA SER A 153 14.69 -12.27 -5.80
C SER A 153 15.33 -13.50 -5.16
N SER A 154 16.50 -13.37 -4.54
CA SER A 154 17.13 -14.47 -3.78
C SER A 154 16.53 -14.69 -2.39
N ASN A 155 15.62 -13.82 -1.95
CA ASN A 155 14.95 -13.95 -0.66
C ASN A 155 13.93 -15.10 -0.72
N ARG A 156 14.20 -16.18 0.02
CA ARG A 156 13.34 -17.38 0.03
C ARG A 156 12.06 -17.21 0.81
N ASP A 157 12.07 -16.30 1.77
CA ASP A 157 10.94 -16.08 2.65
C ASP A 157 9.87 -15.20 1.97
N VAL A 158 10.14 -14.71 0.77
CA VAL A 158 9.23 -13.86 0.01
C VAL A 158 8.29 -14.71 -0.83
N GLY A 159 6.98 -14.56 -0.60
CA GLY A 159 5.90 -15.21 -1.36
C GLY A 159 5.40 -14.35 -2.51
N ILE A 160 4.73 -14.96 -3.49
CA ILE A 160 3.96 -14.22 -4.51
C ILE A 160 2.69 -13.70 -3.85
N ARG A 161 2.35 -12.43 -4.06
CA ARG A 161 1.12 -11.86 -3.51
C ARG A 161 -0.11 -12.40 -4.23
N SER A 162 -1.17 -12.68 -3.46
CA SER A 162 -2.46 -13.14 -4.00
C SER A 162 -3.17 -12.06 -4.84
N ALA A 163 -3.02 -10.79 -4.47
CA ALA A 163 -3.58 -9.64 -5.18
C ALA A 163 -2.49 -8.64 -5.60
N LYS A 164 -2.68 -8.03 -6.79
CA LYS A 164 -1.86 -6.89 -7.22
C LYS A 164 -2.07 -5.74 -6.24
N SER A 165 -1.03 -5.35 -5.53
CA SER A 165 -1.02 -4.22 -4.59
C SER A 165 0.12 -3.28 -4.99
N GLY A 166 -0.03 -1.98 -4.78
CA GLY A 166 1.02 -1.02 -5.15
C GLY A 166 1.11 -0.62 -6.64
N PRO A 167 1.76 0.50 -6.94
CA PRO A 167 1.78 1.10 -8.28
C PRO A 167 2.86 0.49 -9.20
N ALA A 168 2.86 -0.83 -9.40
CA ALA A 168 3.92 -1.56 -10.12
C ALA A 168 4.18 -1.05 -11.55
N LEU A 169 3.12 -0.80 -12.34
CA LEU A 169 3.26 -0.29 -13.72
C LEU A 169 3.82 1.13 -13.72
N PHE A 170 3.42 1.95 -12.75
CA PHE A 170 3.92 3.31 -12.62
C PHE A 170 5.39 3.32 -12.17
N ALA A 171 5.78 2.38 -11.31
CA ALA A 171 7.18 2.16 -10.96
C ALA A 171 8.00 1.74 -12.19
N LEU A 172 7.49 0.85 -13.05
CA LEU A 172 8.17 0.48 -14.29
C LEU A 172 8.36 1.68 -15.22
N PHE A 173 7.34 2.51 -15.38
CA PHE A 173 7.46 3.76 -16.12
C PHE A 173 8.51 4.71 -15.51
N GLY A 174 8.50 4.87 -14.17
CA GLY A 174 9.49 5.65 -13.44
C GLY A 174 10.92 5.13 -13.61
N MET A 175 11.12 3.81 -13.66
CA MET A 175 12.43 3.20 -13.92
C MET A 175 12.93 3.55 -15.32
N LEU A 176 12.08 3.43 -16.35
CA LEU A 176 12.45 3.80 -17.72
C LEU A 176 12.82 5.28 -17.84
N LEU A 177 12.03 6.16 -17.21
CA LEU A 177 12.28 7.59 -17.19
C LEU A 177 13.60 7.93 -16.48
N LEU A 178 13.88 7.29 -15.34
CA LEU A 178 15.13 7.47 -14.61
C LEU A 178 16.34 6.97 -15.42
N ILE A 179 16.24 5.84 -16.12
CA ILE A 179 17.30 5.33 -17.01
C ILE A 179 17.61 6.35 -18.10
N MET A 180 16.58 6.90 -18.74
CA MET A 180 16.73 7.92 -19.77
C MET A 180 17.42 9.18 -19.20
N GLN A 181 17.02 9.62 -18.02
CA GLN A 181 17.60 10.79 -17.35
C GLN A 181 19.08 10.58 -16.95
N ILE A 182 19.44 9.38 -16.47
CA ILE A 182 20.83 9.01 -16.19
C ILE A 182 21.64 8.95 -17.48
N GLY A 183 21.06 8.43 -18.57
CA GLY A 183 21.67 8.43 -19.90
C GLY A 183 21.98 9.84 -20.40
N LEU A 184 21.01 10.76 -20.27
CA LEU A 184 21.21 12.18 -20.58
C LEU A 184 22.32 12.80 -19.72
N GLY A 185 22.37 12.50 -18.42
CA GLY A 185 23.45 12.98 -17.53
C GLY A 185 24.82 12.41 -17.91
N GLY A 186 24.88 11.13 -18.27
CA GLY A 186 26.08 10.48 -18.82
C GLY A 186 26.55 11.13 -20.12
N TRP A 187 25.62 11.47 -21.01
CA TRP A 187 25.87 12.16 -22.27
C TRP A 187 26.40 13.59 -22.06
N VAL A 188 25.84 14.33 -21.11
CA VAL A 188 26.34 15.66 -20.68
C VAL A 188 27.75 15.56 -20.14
N SER A 189 28.01 14.58 -19.27
CA SER A 189 29.32 14.40 -18.64
C SER A 189 30.40 13.96 -19.63
N SER A 190 30.09 13.04 -20.55
CA SER A 190 31.06 12.52 -21.52
C SER A 190 31.39 13.53 -22.64
N ASN A 191 30.50 14.48 -22.90
CA ASN A 191 30.74 15.60 -23.82
C ASN A 191 31.33 16.86 -23.15
N TYR A 192 31.67 16.79 -21.86
CA TYR A 192 32.14 17.94 -21.07
C TYR A 192 31.18 19.14 -21.12
N ALA A 193 29.88 18.89 -21.23
CA ALA A 193 28.83 19.91 -21.35
C ALA A 193 28.31 20.41 -20.00
N ALA A 194 28.82 19.87 -18.89
CA ALA A 194 28.35 20.18 -17.55
C ALA A 194 28.41 21.70 -17.26
N LEU A 195 29.42 22.42 -17.75
CA LEU A 195 29.54 23.88 -17.54
C LEU A 195 28.84 24.74 -18.62
N ALA A 196 28.10 24.15 -19.55
CA ALA A 196 27.47 24.89 -20.66
C ALA A 196 26.33 25.85 -20.22
N CYS A 197 25.66 25.51 -19.13
CA CYS A 197 24.63 26.33 -18.48
C CYS A 197 25.11 26.58 -17.04
N THR A 198 25.48 27.81 -16.69
CA THR A 198 26.05 28.14 -15.37
C THR A 198 25.05 28.80 -14.42
N ASP A 199 23.95 29.31 -14.95
CA ASP A 199 22.82 29.86 -14.21
C ASP A 199 21.78 28.78 -13.85
N PHE A 200 20.90 29.09 -12.90
CA PHE A 200 19.75 28.28 -12.47
C PHE A 200 18.62 29.23 -12.01
N PRO A 201 17.33 28.98 -12.34
CA PRO A 201 16.76 27.80 -13.01
C PRO A 201 16.89 27.81 -14.55
N ARG A 202 17.30 28.94 -15.12
CA ARG A 202 17.48 29.14 -16.58
C ARG A 202 18.80 28.55 -17.07
N CYS A 203 18.97 28.47 -18.38
CA CYS A 203 20.24 28.18 -19.05
C CYS A 203 20.58 29.34 -19.98
N GLN A 204 21.71 30.00 -19.74
CA GLN A 204 22.16 31.20 -20.46
C GLN A 204 21.13 32.33 -20.46
N GLY A 205 20.39 32.49 -19.36
CA GLY A 205 19.36 33.51 -19.21
C GLY A 205 17.99 33.15 -19.80
N GLU A 206 17.89 32.02 -20.51
CA GLU A 206 16.68 31.54 -21.19
C GLU A 206 16.12 30.26 -20.56
N TRP A 207 14.80 30.07 -20.61
CA TRP A 207 14.16 28.82 -20.14
C TRP A 207 14.26 27.68 -21.16
N PHE A 208 14.29 28.03 -22.44
CA PHE A 208 14.43 27.11 -23.58
C PHE A 208 15.36 27.74 -24.62
N PRO A 209 16.69 27.56 -24.49
CA PRO A 209 17.62 28.09 -25.48
C PRO A 209 17.37 27.43 -26.85
N GLU A 210 17.08 28.21 -27.89
CA GLU A 210 16.73 27.71 -29.24
C GLU A 210 17.92 27.10 -30.02
N THR A 211 19.06 26.91 -29.36
CA THR A 211 20.30 26.54 -30.04
C THR A 211 20.50 25.03 -30.11
N GLY A 212 20.77 24.49 -31.30
CA GLY A 212 21.58 23.28 -31.48
C GLY A 212 20.94 21.92 -31.15
N PHE A 213 19.61 21.80 -31.03
CA PHE A 213 18.94 20.50 -30.80
C PHE A 213 19.20 19.47 -31.90
N ALA A 214 19.41 19.92 -33.15
CA ALA A 214 19.79 19.05 -34.26
C ALA A 214 21.17 18.39 -34.05
N ASP A 215 22.08 19.09 -33.36
CA ASP A 215 23.42 18.59 -33.05
C ASP A 215 23.48 17.85 -31.71
N ALA A 216 22.52 18.06 -30.80
CA ALA A 216 22.51 17.56 -29.43
C ALA A 216 22.77 16.05 -29.29
N PHE A 217 22.34 15.26 -30.27
CA PHE A 217 22.50 13.80 -30.29
C PHE A 217 23.32 13.30 -31.48
N ASN A 218 24.18 14.15 -32.05
CA ASN A 218 25.05 13.73 -33.13
C ASN A 218 26.15 12.80 -32.61
N ILE A 219 25.94 11.49 -32.78
CA ILE A 219 26.83 10.41 -32.31
C ILE A 219 28.14 10.36 -33.13
N MET A 220 28.15 10.94 -34.34
CA MET A 220 29.26 10.87 -35.31
C MET A 220 29.83 12.26 -35.62
N ALA A 221 29.84 13.17 -34.65
CA ALA A 221 30.39 14.51 -34.81
C ALA A 221 31.88 14.46 -35.26
N LYS A 222 32.23 15.34 -36.22
CA LYS A 222 33.44 15.26 -37.07
C LYS A 222 34.79 15.39 -36.32
N ASP A 223 34.80 15.86 -35.07
CA ASP A 223 36.01 16.11 -34.27
C ASP A 223 36.10 15.18 -33.05
N GLY A 224 36.33 13.88 -33.29
CA GLY A 224 36.49 12.90 -32.21
C GLY A 224 35.22 12.63 -31.39
N GLY A 225 34.04 12.96 -31.93
CA GLY A 225 32.75 12.72 -31.30
C GLY A 225 32.30 13.77 -30.28
N SER A 226 32.99 14.90 -30.14
CA SER A 226 32.58 15.98 -29.23
C SER A 226 31.58 16.94 -29.88
N LEU A 227 30.56 17.36 -29.13
CA LEU A 227 29.49 18.24 -29.62
C LEU A 227 29.94 19.70 -29.84
N SER A 228 29.25 20.39 -30.75
CA SER A 228 29.35 21.85 -30.93
C SER A 228 28.97 22.58 -29.63
N ALA A 229 29.42 23.83 -29.46
CA ALA A 229 29.08 24.62 -28.27
C ALA A 229 27.56 24.75 -28.06
N SER A 230 26.81 24.98 -29.15
CA SER A 230 25.35 24.98 -29.14
C SER A 230 24.76 23.61 -28.79
N GLY A 231 25.32 22.52 -29.32
CA GLY A 231 24.93 21.15 -28.94
C GLY A 231 25.15 20.85 -27.45
N LYS A 232 26.25 21.33 -26.85
CA LYS A 232 26.53 21.19 -25.42
C LYS A 232 25.50 21.93 -24.55
N VAL A 233 25.11 23.14 -24.95
CA VAL A 233 24.03 23.90 -24.30
C VAL A 233 22.71 23.13 -24.39
N ALA A 234 22.36 22.63 -25.58
CA ALA A 234 21.13 21.88 -25.81
C ALA A 234 21.00 20.64 -24.92
N ILE A 235 22.04 19.82 -24.82
CA ILE A 235 21.98 18.59 -24.00
C ILE A 235 21.94 18.88 -22.51
N HIS A 236 22.60 19.94 -22.05
CA HIS A 236 22.54 20.32 -20.64
C HIS A 236 21.17 20.91 -20.30
N ALA A 237 20.59 21.76 -21.16
CA ALA A 237 19.21 22.23 -21.01
C ALA A 237 18.21 21.06 -21.00
N LEU A 238 18.35 20.10 -21.92
CA LEU A 238 17.50 18.92 -22.00
C LEU A 238 17.62 18.02 -20.75
N HIS A 239 18.83 17.86 -20.22
CA HIS A 239 19.03 17.14 -18.95
C HIS A 239 18.29 17.83 -17.78
N ARG A 240 18.25 19.17 -17.74
CA ARG A 240 17.52 19.91 -16.68
C ARG A 240 16.01 19.78 -16.82
N ILE A 241 15.49 19.90 -18.05
CA ILE A 241 14.06 19.71 -18.34
C ILE A 241 13.65 18.27 -18.01
N GLY A 242 14.45 17.29 -18.45
CA GLY A 242 14.27 15.89 -18.13
C GLY A 242 14.33 15.62 -16.62
N ALA A 243 15.19 16.31 -15.88
CA ALA A 243 15.25 16.22 -14.41
C ALA A 243 13.97 16.73 -13.76
N LEU A 244 13.39 17.82 -14.24
CA LEU A 244 12.11 18.36 -13.75
C LEU A 244 10.95 17.39 -14.03
N ILE A 245 10.87 16.85 -15.25
CA ILE A 245 9.85 15.85 -15.61
C ILE A 245 10.00 14.60 -14.74
N THR A 246 11.24 14.10 -14.60
CA THR A 246 11.55 12.95 -13.75
C THR A 246 11.18 13.23 -12.30
N PHE A 247 11.47 14.42 -11.78
CA PHE A 247 11.09 14.80 -10.42
C PHE A 247 9.58 14.77 -10.20
N ILE A 248 8.80 15.37 -11.11
CA ILE A 248 7.34 15.41 -11.00
C ILE A 248 6.79 13.98 -11.04
N VAL A 249 7.21 13.17 -12.01
CA VAL A 249 6.74 11.79 -12.18
C VAL A 249 7.11 10.93 -10.97
N LEU A 250 8.36 10.99 -10.50
CA LEU A 250 8.79 10.21 -9.35
C LEU A 250 8.17 10.71 -8.03
N SER A 251 7.83 11.99 -7.93
CA SER A 251 7.07 12.54 -6.80
C SER A 251 5.63 12.04 -6.78
N LEU A 252 4.96 11.98 -7.94
CA LEU A 252 3.63 11.39 -8.07
C LEU A 252 3.64 9.89 -7.75
N LEU A 253 4.66 9.17 -8.22
CA LEU A 253 4.86 7.77 -7.88
C LEU A 253 5.11 7.59 -6.38
N MET A 254 5.92 8.46 -5.78
CA MET A 254 6.17 8.46 -4.33
C MET A 254 4.87 8.63 -3.55
N LEU A 255 4.06 9.65 -3.88
CA LEU A 255 2.75 9.87 -3.25
C LEU A 255 1.84 8.65 -3.41
N SER A 256 1.78 8.08 -4.62
CA SER A 256 1.01 6.88 -4.90
C SER A 256 1.50 5.69 -4.08
N ALA A 257 2.82 5.49 -3.95
CA ALA A 257 3.43 4.39 -3.21
C ALA A 257 3.29 4.53 -1.68
N THR A 258 3.32 5.76 -1.16
CA THR A 258 3.19 6.04 0.29
C THR A 258 1.77 5.98 0.83
N SER A 259 0.76 5.88 -0.05
CA SER A 259 -0.65 5.69 0.31
C SER A 259 -0.83 4.57 1.35
N GLU A 260 -1.72 4.79 2.32
CA GLU A 260 -2.03 3.80 3.37
C GLU A 260 -2.64 2.51 2.82
N GLN A 261 -3.17 2.55 1.59
CA GLN A 261 -3.70 1.40 0.87
C GLN A 261 -2.63 0.43 0.40
N ASN A 262 -1.35 0.83 0.42
CA ASN A 262 -0.26 -0.02 -0.05
C ASN A 262 0.44 -0.75 1.11
N PRO A 263 1.06 -1.91 0.82
CA PRO A 263 1.80 -2.66 1.81
C PRO A 263 2.94 -1.86 2.45
N LYS A 264 3.29 -2.19 3.71
CA LYS A 264 4.34 -1.51 4.47
C LYS A 264 5.68 -1.48 3.72
N SER A 265 6.06 -2.56 3.04
CA SER A 265 7.26 -2.65 2.21
C SER A 265 7.24 -1.71 0.99
N VAL A 266 6.10 -1.57 0.31
CA VAL A 266 5.90 -0.59 -0.77
C VAL A 266 5.99 0.83 -0.23
N ARG A 267 5.33 1.13 0.89
CA ARG A 267 5.35 2.44 1.54
C ARG A 267 6.76 2.84 1.99
N ARG A 268 7.51 1.92 2.62
CA ARG A 268 8.92 2.13 3.00
C ARG A 268 9.79 2.46 1.78
N SER A 269 9.55 1.75 0.67
CA SER A 269 10.25 2.04 -0.59
C SER A 269 9.86 3.41 -1.15
N GLY A 270 8.59 3.82 -1.05
CA GLY A 270 8.13 5.17 -1.39
C GLY A 270 8.76 6.27 -0.53
N VAL A 271 8.89 6.06 0.78
CA VAL A 271 9.58 7.01 1.69
C VAL A 271 11.07 7.12 1.33
N LEU A 272 11.73 5.99 1.05
CA LEU A 272 13.13 6.00 0.61
C LEU A 272 13.29 6.73 -0.74
N LEU A 273 12.34 6.55 -1.67
CA LEU A 273 12.29 7.31 -2.92
C LEU A 273 12.21 8.82 -2.64
N SER A 274 11.34 9.25 -1.72
CA SER A 274 11.21 10.65 -1.32
C SER A 274 12.53 11.23 -0.81
N MET A 275 13.20 10.53 0.11
CA MET A 275 14.47 10.97 0.70
C MET A 275 15.57 11.10 -0.36
N LEU A 276 15.76 10.07 -1.19
CA LEU A 276 16.80 10.07 -2.22
C LEU A 276 16.51 11.09 -3.33
N LEU A 277 15.25 11.29 -3.69
CA LEU A 277 14.85 12.25 -4.72
C LEU A 277 15.11 13.69 -4.28
N LEU A 278 14.83 14.01 -3.02
CA LEU A 278 15.17 15.31 -2.43
C LEU A 278 16.69 15.54 -2.45
N VAL A 279 17.48 14.55 -1.99
CA VAL A 279 18.94 14.64 -2.01
C VAL A 279 19.46 14.82 -3.44
N GLN A 280 18.92 14.10 -4.42
CA GLN A 280 19.35 14.19 -5.82
C GLN A 280 19.17 15.59 -6.40
N ILE A 281 18.04 16.24 -6.13
CA ILE A 281 17.73 17.58 -6.63
C ILE A 281 18.57 18.63 -5.93
N VAL A 282 18.72 18.52 -4.61
CA VAL A 282 19.61 19.41 -3.85
C VAL A 282 21.03 19.31 -4.42
N LEU A 283 21.56 18.10 -4.61
CA LEU A 283 22.88 17.91 -5.21
C LEU A 283 22.96 18.49 -6.64
N GLY A 284 21.93 18.33 -7.46
CA GLY A 284 21.88 18.88 -8.82
C GLY A 284 21.94 20.42 -8.83
N ILE A 285 21.09 21.07 -8.03
CA ILE A 285 21.03 22.53 -7.91
C ILE A 285 22.35 23.08 -7.37
N PHE A 286 22.87 22.50 -6.29
CA PHE A 286 24.12 22.94 -5.68
C PHE A 286 25.32 22.72 -6.60
N SER A 287 25.34 21.62 -7.37
CA SER A 287 26.39 21.37 -8.37
C SER A 287 26.44 22.49 -9.40
N VAL A 288 25.30 22.90 -9.97
CA VAL A 288 25.28 24.00 -10.94
C VAL A 288 25.71 25.32 -10.30
N LYS A 289 25.11 25.68 -9.15
CA LYS A 289 25.34 26.98 -8.48
C LYS A 289 26.80 27.21 -8.06
N HIS A 290 27.55 26.14 -7.80
CA HIS A 290 28.94 26.22 -7.33
C HIS A 290 29.97 25.84 -8.39
N GLY A 291 29.61 25.87 -9.68
CA GLY A 291 30.56 25.58 -10.76
C GLY A 291 31.01 24.11 -10.82
N ILE A 292 30.11 23.20 -10.42
CA ILE A 292 30.22 21.74 -10.52
C ILE A 292 31.46 21.20 -9.78
N PRO A 293 31.53 21.38 -8.45
CA PRO A 293 32.60 20.80 -7.65
C PRO A 293 32.62 19.29 -7.81
N LEU A 294 33.82 18.72 -7.97
CA LEU A 294 34.03 17.28 -8.20
C LEU A 294 33.28 16.42 -7.17
N VAL A 295 33.33 16.78 -5.90
CA VAL A 295 32.66 16.04 -4.80
C VAL A 295 31.15 16.02 -4.99
N LEU A 296 30.53 17.16 -5.33
CA LEU A 296 29.08 17.24 -5.55
C LEU A 296 28.66 16.47 -6.79
N ALA A 297 29.43 16.54 -7.87
CA ALA A 297 29.16 15.81 -9.10
C ALA A 297 29.28 14.28 -8.92
N VAL A 298 30.28 13.82 -8.15
CA VAL A 298 30.43 12.40 -7.79
C VAL A 298 29.28 11.94 -6.88
N ALA A 299 28.92 12.75 -5.87
CA ALA A 299 27.78 12.45 -4.99
C ALA A 299 26.45 12.38 -5.78
N HIS A 300 26.23 13.30 -6.73
CA HIS A 300 25.07 13.31 -7.61
C HIS A 300 24.96 12.04 -8.47
N ASN A 301 26.10 11.50 -8.93
CA ASN A 301 26.14 10.21 -9.64
C ASN A 301 25.82 9.03 -8.70
N ALA A 302 26.35 9.05 -7.48
CA ALA A 302 26.11 8.01 -6.49
C ALA A 302 24.62 7.91 -6.12
N VAL A 303 23.98 9.05 -5.85
CA VAL A 303 22.55 9.11 -5.48
C VAL A 303 21.67 8.76 -6.69
N ALA A 304 22.05 9.14 -7.92
CA ALA A 304 21.38 8.69 -9.14
C ALA A 304 21.35 7.15 -9.26
N ALA A 305 22.45 6.47 -8.93
CA ALA A 305 22.49 5.01 -8.93
C ALA A 305 21.55 4.40 -7.88
N LEU A 306 21.50 5.01 -6.69
CA LEU A 306 20.67 4.58 -5.56
C LEU A 306 19.17 4.81 -5.78
N LEU A 307 18.77 5.83 -6.55
CA LEU A 307 17.37 6.15 -6.84
C LEU A 307 16.58 5.00 -7.49
N MET A 308 17.26 4.09 -8.18
CA MET A 308 16.61 2.90 -8.75
C MET A 308 16.21 1.87 -7.69
N LEU A 309 16.92 1.80 -6.56
CA LEU A 309 16.66 0.80 -5.51
C LEU A 309 15.24 0.88 -4.95
N PRO A 310 14.70 2.05 -4.54
CA PRO A 310 13.31 2.13 -4.11
C PRO A 310 12.32 1.87 -5.26
N LEU A 311 12.65 2.16 -6.53
CA LEU A 311 11.78 1.82 -7.66
C LEU A 311 11.68 0.31 -7.88
N LEU A 312 12.82 -0.39 -7.83
CA LEU A 312 12.86 -1.85 -7.82
C LEU A 312 12.11 -2.41 -6.61
N GLY A 313 12.26 -1.78 -5.44
CA GLY A 313 11.52 -2.11 -4.22
C GLY A 313 10.00 -1.99 -4.40
N ILE A 314 9.51 -0.86 -4.89
CA ILE A 314 8.08 -0.65 -5.18
C ILE A 314 7.60 -1.71 -6.17
N TYR A 315 8.30 -1.91 -7.28
CA TYR A 315 7.92 -2.90 -8.30
C TYR A 315 7.90 -4.33 -7.75
N PHE A 316 8.93 -4.71 -6.99
CA PHE A 316 9.08 -6.04 -6.41
C PHE A 316 8.01 -6.29 -5.34
N PHE A 317 7.90 -5.42 -4.35
CA PHE A 317 6.95 -5.60 -3.24
C PHE A 317 5.48 -5.39 -3.64
N SER A 318 5.22 -4.82 -4.82
CA SER A 318 3.89 -4.81 -5.42
C SER A 318 3.44 -6.20 -5.93
N LYS A 319 4.40 -7.09 -6.20
CA LYS A 319 4.16 -8.46 -6.69
C LYS A 319 4.44 -9.53 -5.65
N TYR A 320 5.29 -9.23 -4.68
CA TYR A 320 5.80 -10.18 -3.71
C TYR A 320 5.64 -9.66 -2.28
N ALA A 321 5.36 -10.55 -1.32
CA ALA A 321 5.15 -10.21 0.09
C ALA A 321 6.26 -10.76 0.98
N LEU A 322 6.64 -10.00 2.01
CA LEU A 322 7.48 -10.51 3.09
C LEU A 322 6.67 -11.43 4.03
N PRO A 323 7.33 -12.34 4.79
CA PRO A 323 6.66 -13.19 5.76
C PRO A 323 5.81 -12.40 6.74
N GLY A 324 4.58 -12.85 6.96
CA GLY A 324 3.63 -12.20 7.87
C GLY A 324 3.12 -10.84 7.41
N GLU A 325 3.53 -10.33 6.24
CA GLU A 325 3.05 -9.06 5.71
C GLU A 325 1.62 -9.20 5.17
N GLU A 326 1.30 -10.28 4.45
CA GLU A 326 -0.08 -10.58 4.04
C GLU A 326 -0.98 -10.88 5.24
N GLN A 327 -0.49 -11.60 6.26
CA GLN A 327 -1.26 -11.83 7.49
C GLN A 327 -1.50 -10.53 8.26
N ALA A 328 -0.47 -9.68 8.43
CA ALA A 328 -0.63 -8.39 9.11
C ALA A 328 -1.47 -7.39 8.30
N GLU A 329 -1.47 -7.50 6.97
CA GLU A 329 -2.29 -6.68 6.07
C GLU A 329 -3.74 -7.17 6.07
N ALA A 330 -3.96 -8.49 6.08
CA ALA A 330 -5.26 -9.11 6.28
C ALA A 330 -5.81 -8.77 7.68
N GLU A 331 -5.03 -8.93 8.74
CA GLU A 331 -5.39 -8.51 10.11
C GLU A 331 -5.68 -7.01 10.21
N ALA A 332 -4.87 -6.15 9.56
CA ALA A 332 -5.10 -4.71 9.55
C ALA A 332 -6.31 -4.28 8.71
N LEU A 333 -6.66 -5.05 7.67
CA LEU A 333 -7.84 -4.84 6.83
C LEU A 333 -9.08 -5.59 7.35
N GLY A 334 -8.96 -6.34 8.45
CA GLY A 334 -10.02 -7.19 8.97
C GLY A 334 -10.39 -8.37 8.07
N GLU A 335 -9.50 -8.78 7.16
CA GLU A 335 -9.58 -10.04 6.43
C GLU A 335 -8.98 -11.16 7.29
N ILE A 336 -9.79 -12.16 7.62
CA ILE A 336 -9.38 -13.29 8.45
C ILE A 336 -8.49 -14.21 7.60
N PRO A 337 -7.25 -14.54 8.00
CA PRO A 337 -6.46 -15.55 7.30
C PRO A 337 -7.16 -16.90 7.35
N ALA A 338 -7.34 -17.51 6.18
CA ALA A 338 -7.67 -18.93 6.10
C ALA A 338 -6.50 -19.72 6.71
N GLU A 339 -6.82 -20.54 7.71
CA GLU A 339 -5.98 -21.57 8.31
C GLU A 339 -5.04 -21.15 9.46
N ARG A 340 -5.59 -21.18 10.69
CA ARG A 340 -5.38 -22.28 11.64
C ARG A 340 -6.40 -22.16 12.78
N LEU A 341 -7.60 -22.69 12.58
CA LEU A 341 -8.62 -22.79 13.64
C LEU A 341 -8.37 -24.07 14.43
N GLU A 342 -7.71 -23.93 15.58
CA GLU A 342 -7.77 -24.96 16.61
C GLU A 342 -9.22 -25.15 17.05
N VAL A 343 -9.60 -26.41 17.24
CA VAL A 343 -10.91 -26.83 17.74
C VAL A 343 -11.06 -26.34 19.17
N VAL A 344 -11.70 -25.18 19.36
CA VAL A 344 -12.18 -24.76 20.68
C VAL A 344 -13.51 -25.48 20.93
N ILE A 345 -13.48 -26.41 21.87
CA ILE A 345 -14.65 -27.10 22.42
C ILE A 345 -15.56 -26.02 23.04
N PRO A 346 -16.88 -25.98 22.74
CA PRO A 346 -17.73 -24.90 23.22
C PRO A 346 -17.85 -24.95 24.75
N ALA A 347 -17.50 -23.83 25.40
CA ALA A 347 -17.89 -23.57 26.77
C ALA A 347 -19.41 -23.26 26.82
N GLU A 348 -20.04 -23.60 27.94
CA GLU A 348 -21.48 -23.44 28.19
C GLU A 348 -22.01 -22.01 27.90
N PRO A 349 -23.32 -21.86 27.61
CA PRO A 349 -23.90 -20.58 27.21
C PRO A 349 -23.82 -19.55 28.33
N GLU A 350 -22.72 -18.80 28.33
CA GLU A 350 -22.57 -17.56 29.08
C GLU A 350 -23.73 -16.62 28.72
N SER A 351 -24.37 -15.99 29.73
CA SER A 351 -25.52 -15.12 29.50
C SER A 351 -25.15 -13.97 28.56
N LEU A 352 -26.09 -13.58 27.68
CA LEU A 352 -25.89 -12.48 26.70
C LEU A 352 -25.30 -11.22 27.36
N TYR A 353 -25.74 -10.91 28.57
CA TYR A 353 -25.22 -9.80 29.37
C TYR A 353 -23.73 -9.95 29.72
N LEU A 354 -23.27 -11.12 30.15
CA LEU A 354 -21.86 -11.36 30.47
C LEU A 354 -20.97 -11.25 29.23
N ARG A 355 -21.45 -11.77 28.10
CA ARG A 355 -20.76 -11.60 26.81
C ARG A 355 -20.68 -10.13 26.39
N LEU A 356 -21.80 -9.39 26.46
CA LEU A 356 -21.82 -7.96 26.16
C LEU A 356 -20.90 -7.15 27.09
N LYS A 357 -20.89 -7.45 28.40
CA LYS A 357 -20.00 -6.81 29.38
C LYS A 357 -18.53 -6.99 28.99
N SER A 358 -18.13 -8.20 28.60
CA SER A 358 -16.76 -8.51 28.20
C SER A 358 -16.39 -7.78 26.90
N GLN A 359 -17.26 -7.86 25.88
CA GLN A 359 -16.96 -7.38 24.53
C GLN A 359 -17.03 -5.85 24.41
N LEU A 360 -17.93 -5.18 25.14
CA LEU A 360 -18.04 -3.72 25.10
C LEU A 360 -17.02 -3.00 26.00
N LYS A 361 -16.03 -3.71 26.57
CA LYS A 361 -15.06 -3.16 27.54
C LYS A 361 -14.39 -1.87 27.06
N LYS A 362 -14.00 -1.78 25.78
CA LYS A 362 -13.36 -0.58 25.20
C LYS A 362 -14.33 0.59 25.08
N THR A 363 -15.54 0.36 24.57
CA THR A 363 -16.58 1.40 24.45
C THR A 363 -17.04 1.87 25.83
N ARG A 364 -17.17 0.95 26.79
CA ARG A 364 -17.44 1.28 28.20
C ARG A 364 -16.34 2.14 28.81
N GLY A 365 -15.07 1.91 28.49
CA GLY A 365 -13.98 2.78 28.91
C GLY A 365 -14.17 4.24 28.47
N SER A 366 -14.77 4.47 27.29
CA SER A 366 -15.05 5.81 26.78
C SER A 366 -16.36 6.43 27.29
N ILE A 367 -17.42 5.64 27.54
CA ILE A 367 -18.74 6.14 27.97
C ILE A 367 -18.93 6.00 29.50
N GLY A 368 -18.66 4.82 30.06
CA GLY A 368 -18.75 4.54 31.50
C GLY A 368 -17.53 4.97 32.32
N GLY A 369 -16.35 5.11 31.70
CA GLY A 369 -15.16 5.71 32.32
C GLY A 369 -15.38 7.16 32.76
N VAL A 370 -16.26 7.89 32.06
CA VAL A 370 -16.65 9.27 32.32
C VAL A 370 -17.25 9.39 33.72
N LEU A 371 -18.32 8.64 33.99
CA LEU A 371 -19.03 8.73 35.27
C LEU A 371 -18.21 8.21 36.46
N SER A 372 -17.38 7.18 36.25
CA SER A 372 -16.53 6.62 37.31
C SER A 372 -15.38 7.55 37.70
N SER A 373 -14.83 8.35 36.78
CA SER A 373 -13.83 9.38 37.12
C SER A 373 -14.43 10.58 37.86
N LEU A 374 -15.71 10.86 37.63
CA LEU A 374 -16.44 11.98 38.25
C LEU A 374 -16.91 11.67 39.69
N THR A 375 -17.10 10.39 40.04
CA THR A 375 -17.48 9.98 41.41
C THR A 375 -16.42 10.21 42.50
N MET A 376 -15.20 10.64 42.15
CA MET A 376 -14.11 10.80 43.12
C MET A 376 -13.93 12.22 43.71
N GLY A 377 -14.76 13.22 43.36
CA GLY A 377 -14.51 14.59 43.81
C GLY A 377 -15.68 15.58 43.93
N GLU A 378 -16.86 15.35 43.31
CA GLU A 378 -17.97 16.32 43.33
C GLU A 378 -19.30 15.70 43.80
N ASP A 379 -19.85 16.20 44.92
CA ASP A 379 -21.16 15.76 45.47
C ASP A 379 -22.36 16.39 44.75
N ARG A 380 -22.15 17.32 43.81
CA ARG A 380 -23.22 18.07 43.13
C ARG A 380 -23.01 18.14 41.63
N VAL A 381 -24.10 18.01 40.88
CA VAL A 381 -24.11 18.16 39.42
C VAL A 381 -24.04 19.65 39.06
N THR A 382 -22.97 20.05 38.37
CA THR A 382 -22.74 21.43 37.90
C THR A 382 -22.93 21.54 36.39
N ARG A 383 -22.95 22.78 35.87
CA ARG A 383 -22.96 23.01 34.42
C ARG A 383 -21.63 22.60 33.78
N GLU A 384 -20.50 22.84 34.46
CA GLU A 384 -19.20 22.38 33.97
C GLU A 384 -19.17 20.86 33.80
N LEU A 385 -19.77 20.11 34.72
CA LEU A 385 -19.88 18.65 34.63
C LEU A 385 -20.63 18.18 33.38
N LEU A 386 -21.70 18.89 32.99
CA LEU A 386 -22.45 18.55 31.78
C LEU A 386 -21.64 18.81 30.50
N ASP A 387 -20.79 19.84 30.49
CA ASP A 387 -19.90 20.13 29.35
C ASP A 387 -18.81 19.04 29.21
N ASP A 388 -18.31 18.48 30.31
CA ASP A 388 -17.40 17.33 30.29
C ASP A 388 -18.10 16.06 29.78
N VAL A 389 -19.35 15.82 30.20
CA VAL A 389 -20.16 14.73 29.66
C VAL A 389 -20.37 14.91 28.15
N GLU A 390 -20.67 16.13 27.69
CA GLU A 390 -20.83 16.46 26.27
C GLU A 390 -19.58 16.09 25.45
N ALA A 391 -18.40 16.55 25.89
CA ALA A 391 -17.14 16.28 25.21
C ALA A 391 -16.86 14.77 25.08
N ASN A 392 -17.15 14.00 26.12
CA ASN A 392 -16.90 12.57 26.13
C ASN A 392 -17.89 11.77 25.26
N LEU A 393 -19.18 12.15 25.26
CA LEU A 393 -20.18 11.53 24.38
C LEU A 393 -19.80 11.76 22.89
N ILE A 394 -19.28 12.93 22.55
CA ILE A 394 -18.73 13.21 21.21
C ILE A 394 -17.52 12.32 20.93
N MET A 395 -16.58 12.18 21.87
CA MET A 395 -15.39 11.34 21.73
C MET A 395 -15.73 9.85 21.54
N ALA A 396 -16.81 9.39 22.14
CA ALA A 396 -17.36 8.03 21.98
C ALA A 396 -18.07 7.80 20.64
N ASP A 397 -18.01 8.77 19.72
CA ASP A 397 -18.62 8.72 18.38
C ASP A 397 -20.17 8.69 18.39
N ILE A 398 -20.83 9.22 19.44
CA ILE A 398 -22.30 9.37 19.48
C ILE A 398 -22.83 10.38 18.46
N GLY A 399 -22.00 11.36 18.09
CA GLY A 399 -22.33 12.41 17.12
C GLY A 399 -22.87 13.67 17.79
N ILE A 400 -22.63 14.81 17.14
CA ILE A 400 -22.88 16.16 17.70
C ILE A 400 -24.38 16.36 17.94
N ASP A 401 -25.23 16.09 16.95
CA ASP A 401 -26.68 16.34 17.06
C ASP A 401 -27.32 15.53 18.18
N THR A 402 -27.01 14.23 18.23
CA THR A 402 -27.53 13.32 19.27
C THR A 402 -26.99 13.71 20.64
N THR A 403 -25.70 14.05 20.75
CA THR A 403 -25.12 14.51 22.02
C THR A 403 -25.78 15.80 22.50
N THR A 404 -25.98 16.77 21.60
CA THR A 404 -26.64 18.04 21.93
C THR A 404 -28.04 17.80 22.50
N GLN A 405 -28.80 16.86 21.92
CA GLN A 405 -30.12 16.47 22.42
C GLN A 405 -30.05 15.83 23.81
N ILE A 406 -29.10 14.92 24.05
CA ILE A 406 -28.87 14.31 25.37
C ILE A 406 -28.57 15.40 26.42
N ILE A 407 -27.62 16.28 26.12
CA ILE A 407 -27.17 17.32 27.05
C ILE A 407 -28.28 18.33 27.32
N GLN A 408 -29.07 18.70 26.32
CA GLN A 408 -30.22 19.56 26.51
C GLN A 408 -31.23 18.95 27.48
N HIS A 409 -31.54 17.66 27.33
CA HIS A 409 -32.45 16.97 28.23
C HIS A 409 -31.89 16.88 29.67
N LEU A 410 -30.58 16.66 29.82
CA LEU A 410 -29.93 16.67 31.14
C LEU A 410 -29.92 18.08 31.77
N ARG A 411 -29.68 19.14 30.99
CA ARG A 411 -29.77 20.54 31.46
C ARG A 411 -31.17 20.88 31.97
N GLU A 412 -32.21 20.46 31.26
CA GLU A 412 -33.61 20.67 31.68
C GLU A 412 -33.95 19.92 32.99
N ASN A 413 -33.39 18.72 33.19
CA ASN A 413 -33.58 17.96 34.42
C ASN A 413 -32.80 18.58 35.60
N LEU A 414 -31.63 19.17 35.33
CA LEU A 414 -30.87 19.94 36.31
C LEU A 414 -31.65 21.18 36.77
N GLU A 415 -32.26 21.93 35.84
CA GLU A 415 -33.06 23.12 36.15
C GLU A 415 -34.34 22.81 36.94
N LYS A 416 -34.87 21.58 36.81
CA LYS A 416 -36.02 21.07 37.57
C LYS A 416 -35.63 20.45 38.93
N ASP A 417 -34.37 20.58 39.36
CA ASP A 417 -33.82 20.01 40.60
C ASP A 417 -33.94 18.47 40.70
N GLN A 418 -33.89 17.79 39.55
CA GLN A 418 -33.99 16.32 39.44
C GLN A 418 -32.63 15.62 39.40
N LEU A 419 -31.53 16.36 39.21
CA LEU A 419 -30.16 15.83 39.16
C LEU A 419 -29.36 16.29 40.39
N LYS A 420 -29.62 15.65 41.54
CA LYS A 420 -29.05 16.08 42.84
C LYS A 420 -27.62 15.62 43.06
N ASP A 421 -27.26 14.46 42.51
CA ASP A 421 -25.96 13.81 42.65
C ASP A 421 -25.56 13.10 41.35
N VAL A 422 -24.33 12.56 41.33
CA VAL A 422 -23.74 11.90 40.16
C VAL A 422 -24.45 10.58 39.82
N ASP A 423 -25.03 9.90 40.81
CA ASP A 423 -25.80 8.67 40.58
C ASP A 423 -27.11 9.00 39.84
N ALA A 424 -27.83 10.05 40.25
CA ALA A 424 -29.01 10.55 39.55
C ALA A 424 -28.70 11.01 38.11
N LEU A 425 -27.53 11.65 37.90
CA LEU A 425 -27.05 12.00 36.55
C LEU A 425 -26.78 10.74 35.70
N THR A 426 -26.14 9.73 36.29
CA THR A 426 -25.87 8.44 35.63
C THR A 426 -27.17 7.77 35.19
N ASP A 427 -28.15 7.68 36.09
CA ASP A 427 -29.44 7.06 35.81
C ASP A 427 -30.22 7.85 34.74
N ALA A 428 -30.21 9.19 34.80
CA ALA A 428 -30.85 10.03 33.80
C ALA A 428 -30.21 9.89 32.41
N LEU A 429 -28.88 9.84 32.33
CA LEU A 429 -28.15 9.60 31.08
C LEU A 429 -28.46 8.20 30.53
N LYS A 430 -28.41 7.18 31.38
CA LYS A 430 -28.73 5.80 31.01
C LYS A 430 -30.16 5.67 30.47
N GLN A 431 -31.11 6.31 31.13
CA GLN A 431 -32.51 6.34 30.67
C GLN A 431 -32.65 7.04 29.32
N ASN A 432 -32.00 8.19 29.11
CA ASN A 432 -32.01 8.89 27.82
C ASN A 432 -31.46 8.01 26.67
N LEU A 433 -30.31 7.37 26.90
CA LEU A 433 -29.69 6.47 25.93
C LEU A 433 -30.58 5.26 25.62
N PHE A 434 -31.23 4.70 26.63
CA PHE A 434 -32.19 3.61 26.46
C PHE A 434 -33.41 4.05 25.63
N ASP A 435 -34.02 5.19 25.96
CA ASP A 435 -35.20 5.70 25.27
C ASP A 435 -34.93 6.01 23.78
N MET A 436 -33.69 6.39 23.44
CA MET A 436 -33.27 6.56 22.05
C MET A 436 -33.19 5.23 21.27
N LEU A 437 -32.73 4.16 21.92
CA LEU A 437 -32.56 2.86 21.27
C LEU A 437 -33.83 2.03 21.23
N LEU A 438 -34.73 2.22 22.20
CA LEU A 438 -35.94 1.41 22.37
C LEU A 438 -36.80 1.31 21.09
N PRO A 439 -37.09 2.39 20.34
CA PRO A 439 -37.89 2.31 19.10
C PRO A 439 -37.25 1.42 18.02
N CYS A 440 -35.91 1.35 18.01
CA CYS A 440 -35.13 0.57 17.05
C CYS A 440 -34.84 -0.86 17.52
N SER A 441 -35.19 -1.21 18.76
CA SER A 441 -34.94 -2.54 19.35
C SER A 441 -35.98 -3.57 18.91
N GLN A 442 -35.97 -3.94 17.63
CA GLN A 442 -36.94 -4.88 17.06
C GLN A 442 -36.23 -6.09 16.40
N PRO A 443 -36.44 -7.32 16.90
CA PRO A 443 -35.79 -8.50 16.34
C PRO A 443 -36.28 -8.80 14.92
N LEU A 444 -35.43 -9.46 14.12
CA LEU A 444 -35.84 -9.97 12.81
C LEU A 444 -36.89 -11.06 12.99
N ARG A 445 -38.03 -10.92 12.30
CA ARG A 445 -39.11 -11.91 12.31
C ARG A 445 -39.33 -12.46 10.90
N ILE A 446 -39.13 -13.77 10.75
CA ILE A 446 -39.41 -14.48 9.50
C ILE A 446 -40.90 -14.81 9.46
N SER A 447 -41.67 -14.05 8.69
CA SER A 447 -43.11 -14.27 8.51
C SER A 447 -43.36 -15.52 7.67
N LYS A 448 -44.40 -16.30 8.01
CA LYS A 448 -44.89 -17.37 7.13
C LYS A 448 -45.58 -16.74 5.92
N GLN A 449 -45.17 -17.16 4.73
CA GLN A 449 -45.67 -16.63 3.47
C GLN A 449 -45.49 -17.66 2.34
N ASP A 450 -46.10 -17.37 1.19
CA ASP A 450 -45.96 -18.20 -0.01
C ASP A 450 -44.60 -17.90 -0.68
N GLY A 451 -43.63 -18.79 -0.45
CA GLY A 451 -42.26 -18.66 -0.96
C GLY A 451 -41.24 -18.21 0.11
N PRO A 452 -39.96 -18.11 -0.26
CA PRO A 452 -38.88 -17.81 0.68
C PRO A 452 -38.98 -16.38 1.22
N TYR A 453 -38.70 -16.19 2.51
CA TYR A 453 -38.39 -14.88 3.07
C TYR A 453 -37.04 -14.43 2.56
N VAL A 454 -37.00 -13.29 1.87
CA VAL A 454 -35.80 -12.84 1.17
C VAL A 454 -35.11 -11.69 1.90
N ILE A 455 -33.87 -11.94 2.32
CA ILE A 455 -32.99 -10.99 3.00
C ILE A 455 -31.92 -10.53 2.02
N LEU A 456 -31.97 -9.25 1.63
CA LEU A 456 -30.93 -8.61 0.82
C LEU A 456 -29.92 -7.94 1.75
N VAL A 457 -28.70 -8.47 1.79
CA VAL A 457 -27.64 -7.94 2.65
C VAL A 457 -26.80 -6.94 1.88
N VAL A 458 -26.75 -5.70 2.37
CA VAL A 458 -26.05 -4.58 1.74
C VAL A 458 -25.04 -3.94 2.70
N GLY A 459 -24.15 -3.11 2.17
CA GLY A 459 -23.11 -2.43 2.95
C GLY A 459 -21.76 -2.41 2.27
N VAL A 460 -20.81 -1.71 2.87
CA VAL A 460 -19.48 -1.51 2.25
C VAL A 460 -18.58 -2.74 2.39
N ASN A 461 -17.51 -2.79 1.60
CA ASN A 461 -16.47 -3.80 1.75
C ASN A 461 -15.79 -3.67 3.12
N GLY A 462 -15.47 -4.80 3.75
CA GLY A 462 -14.85 -4.82 5.09
C GLY A 462 -15.83 -4.64 6.26
N ALA A 463 -17.11 -4.30 6.03
CA ALA A 463 -18.11 -4.17 7.09
C ALA A 463 -18.56 -5.50 7.71
N GLY A 464 -18.14 -6.65 7.16
CA GLY A 464 -18.51 -7.97 7.67
C GLY A 464 -19.80 -8.55 7.08
N LYS A 465 -20.21 -8.16 5.86
CA LYS A 465 -21.41 -8.68 5.17
C LYS A 465 -21.43 -10.21 5.06
N THR A 466 -20.48 -10.78 4.33
CA THR A 466 -20.40 -12.23 4.06
C THR A 466 -20.27 -13.04 5.35
N THR A 467 -19.52 -12.55 6.33
CA THR A 467 -19.44 -13.14 7.68
C THR A 467 -20.79 -13.10 8.40
N SER A 468 -21.51 -11.98 8.36
CA SER A 468 -22.84 -11.84 8.97
C SER A 468 -23.87 -12.74 8.29
N ILE A 469 -23.79 -12.93 6.97
CA ILE A 469 -24.63 -13.88 6.22
C ILE A 469 -24.40 -15.30 6.72
N GLY A 470 -23.14 -15.72 6.87
CA GLY A 470 -22.80 -17.06 7.37
C GLY A 470 -23.30 -17.32 8.80
N LYS A 471 -23.16 -16.34 9.70
CA LYS A 471 -23.68 -16.42 11.07
C LYS A 471 -25.21 -16.42 11.11
N LEU A 472 -25.85 -15.56 10.31
CA LEU A 472 -27.31 -15.50 10.21
C LEU A 472 -27.89 -16.79 9.64
N ALA A 473 -27.25 -17.39 8.64
CA ALA A 473 -27.67 -18.69 8.10
C ALA A 473 -27.64 -19.78 9.16
N HIS A 474 -26.55 -19.87 9.93
CA HIS A 474 -26.43 -20.80 11.05
C HIS A 474 -27.53 -20.59 12.11
N ARG A 475 -27.76 -19.33 12.49
CA ARG A 475 -28.80 -18.95 13.47
C ARG A 475 -30.20 -19.35 13.00
N LEU A 476 -30.54 -19.08 11.74
CA LEU A 476 -31.85 -19.42 11.17
C LEU A 476 -32.04 -20.94 11.06
N GLN A 477 -30.99 -21.69 10.70
CA GLN A 477 -31.02 -23.16 10.74
C GLN A 477 -31.22 -23.69 12.16
N ALA A 478 -30.57 -23.11 13.16
CA ALA A 478 -30.77 -23.46 14.57
C ALA A 478 -32.20 -23.17 15.05
N GLN A 479 -32.90 -22.20 14.44
CA GLN A 479 -34.32 -21.92 14.65
C GLN A 479 -35.25 -22.85 13.85
N GLY A 480 -34.71 -23.77 13.05
CA GLY A 480 -35.45 -24.75 12.26
C GLY A 480 -35.83 -24.31 10.86
N HIS A 481 -35.32 -23.17 10.37
CA HIS A 481 -35.57 -22.71 9.01
C HIS A 481 -34.60 -23.35 8.01
N SER A 482 -35.12 -23.75 6.85
CA SER A 482 -34.30 -24.08 5.68
C SER A 482 -33.77 -22.78 5.04
N VAL A 483 -32.47 -22.74 4.75
CA VAL A 483 -31.78 -21.55 4.24
C VAL A 483 -31.13 -21.84 2.89
N MET A 484 -31.11 -20.86 2.00
CA MET A 484 -30.31 -20.84 0.78
C MET A 484 -29.55 -19.51 0.69
N LEU A 485 -28.34 -19.53 0.12
CA LEU A 485 -27.51 -18.34 -0.07
C LEU A 485 -27.38 -17.98 -1.55
N ALA A 486 -27.35 -16.69 -1.87
CA ALA A 486 -27.05 -16.20 -3.21
C ALA A 486 -25.75 -15.38 -3.22
N ALA A 487 -24.78 -15.78 -4.04
CA ALA A 487 -23.49 -15.12 -4.19
C ALA A 487 -23.57 -13.92 -5.14
N GLY A 488 -24.23 -12.85 -4.71
CA GLY A 488 -24.42 -11.64 -5.52
C GLY A 488 -23.24 -10.65 -5.51
N ASP A 489 -22.17 -10.84 -4.72
CA ASP A 489 -20.89 -10.12 -4.90
C ASP A 489 -20.05 -10.79 -6.01
N THR A 490 -20.57 -10.76 -7.24
CA THR A 490 -19.97 -11.44 -8.40
C THR A 490 -18.65 -10.82 -8.86
N PHE A 491 -18.39 -9.57 -8.47
CA PHE A 491 -17.19 -8.84 -8.88
C PHE A 491 -15.93 -9.38 -8.16
N ARG A 492 -16.07 -9.87 -6.93
CA ARG A 492 -14.96 -10.41 -6.13
C ARG A 492 -15.03 -11.94 -6.14
N ALA A 493 -14.13 -12.58 -6.89
CA ALA A 493 -14.01 -14.05 -6.87
C ALA A 493 -13.88 -14.61 -5.44
N ALA A 494 -13.07 -13.96 -4.60
CA ALA A 494 -12.90 -14.35 -3.19
C ALA A 494 -14.19 -14.20 -2.35
N ALA A 495 -15.09 -13.28 -2.67
CA ALA A 495 -16.35 -13.14 -1.94
C ALA A 495 -17.31 -14.29 -2.26
N VAL A 496 -17.37 -14.70 -3.53
CA VAL A 496 -18.12 -15.89 -3.96
C VAL A 496 -17.56 -17.14 -3.27
N GLU A 497 -16.24 -17.34 -3.31
CA GLU A 497 -15.58 -18.48 -2.65
C GLU A 497 -15.80 -18.47 -1.14
N GLN A 498 -15.67 -17.32 -0.48
CA GLN A 498 -15.91 -17.17 0.96
C GLN A 498 -17.36 -17.53 1.33
N LEU A 499 -18.34 -17.08 0.54
CA LEU A 499 -19.74 -17.43 0.78
C LEU A 499 -20.00 -18.92 0.54
N GLN A 500 -19.35 -19.52 -0.46
CA GLN A 500 -19.39 -20.97 -0.70
C GLN A 500 -18.82 -21.75 0.49
N THR A 501 -17.68 -21.34 1.05
CA THR A 501 -17.12 -21.97 2.26
C THR A 501 -18.06 -21.86 3.46
N TRP A 502 -18.74 -20.71 3.63
CA TRP A 502 -19.79 -20.57 4.66
C TRP A 502 -20.99 -21.48 4.41
N GLY A 503 -21.39 -21.64 3.15
CA GLY A 503 -22.41 -22.59 2.74
C GLY A 503 -22.03 -24.03 3.08
N GLU A 504 -20.83 -24.46 2.69
CA GLU A 504 -20.30 -25.80 3.01
C GLU A 504 -20.26 -26.04 4.52
N ARG A 505 -19.74 -25.07 5.29
CA ARG A 505 -19.65 -25.14 6.76
C ARG A 505 -21.01 -25.31 7.43
N ASN A 506 -22.05 -24.64 6.91
CA ASN A 506 -23.41 -24.69 7.44
C ASN A 506 -24.29 -25.75 6.75
N ASN A 507 -23.73 -26.52 5.81
CA ASN A 507 -24.50 -27.43 4.95
C ASN A 507 -25.70 -26.72 4.27
N VAL A 508 -25.46 -25.51 3.76
CA VAL A 508 -26.42 -24.65 3.07
C VAL A 508 -26.03 -24.53 1.60
N GLN A 509 -27.02 -24.69 0.71
CA GLN A 509 -26.79 -24.51 -0.71
C GLN A 509 -26.49 -23.05 -1.07
N VAL A 510 -25.44 -22.83 -1.86
CA VAL A 510 -25.07 -21.51 -2.39
C VAL A 510 -25.30 -21.48 -3.90
N VAL A 511 -26.09 -20.53 -4.37
CA VAL A 511 -26.28 -20.24 -5.80
C VAL A 511 -25.25 -19.20 -6.22
N ALA A 512 -24.40 -19.58 -7.17
CA ALA A 512 -23.31 -18.73 -7.68
C ALA A 512 -23.16 -18.92 -9.20
N GLN A 513 -22.64 -17.88 -9.86
CA GLN A 513 -22.23 -17.92 -11.27
C GLN A 513 -20.73 -17.59 -11.39
N HIS A 514 -20.21 -17.48 -12.62
CA HIS A 514 -18.82 -17.10 -12.87
C HIS A 514 -18.52 -15.66 -12.40
N THR A 515 -17.26 -15.39 -12.04
CA THR A 515 -16.82 -14.04 -11.64
C THR A 515 -17.12 -13.02 -12.74
N GLY A 516 -17.70 -11.88 -12.37
CA GLY A 516 -18.13 -10.83 -13.28
C GLY A 516 -19.53 -11.02 -13.86
N ALA A 517 -20.26 -12.06 -13.46
CA ALA A 517 -21.68 -12.23 -13.81
C ALA A 517 -22.54 -11.07 -13.28
N ASP A 518 -23.71 -10.86 -13.88
CA ASP A 518 -24.66 -9.85 -13.42
C ASP A 518 -25.27 -10.25 -12.06
N SER A 519 -24.99 -9.50 -11.00
CA SER A 519 -25.44 -9.77 -9.62
C SER A 519 -26.95 -9.99 -9.53
N ALA A 520 -27.73 -9.19 -10.26
CA ALA A 520 -29.18 -9.32 -10.27
C ALA A 520 -29.67 -10.61 -10.93
N SER A 521 -28.93 -11.14 -11.90
CA SER A 521 -29.22 -12.43 -12.54
C SER A 521 -28.95 -13.58 -11.57
N VAL A 522 -27.83 -13.53 -10.83
CA VAL A 522 -27.52 -14.54 -9.80
C VAL A 522 -28.60 -14.59 -8.71
N ILE A 523 -29.04 -13.42 -8.23
CA ILE A 523 -30.08 -13.32 -7.19
C ILE A 523 -31.45 -13.78 -7.74
N TYR A 524 -31.76 -13.48 -9.00
CA TYR A 524 -32.98 -13.96 -9.66
C TYR A 524 -33.01 -15.50 -9.73
N ASP A 525 -31.91 -16.11 -10.18
CA ASP A 525 -31.79 -17.58 -10.26
C ASP A 525 -31.89 -18.22 -8.87
N ALA A 526 -31.29 -17.58 -7.86
CA ALA A 526 -31.37 -18.06 -6.48
C ALA A 526 -32.79 -17.98 -5.91
N LEU A 527 -33.52 -16.90 -6.17
CA LEU A 527 -34.92 -16.75 -5.77
C LEU A 527 -35.81 -17.78 -6.45
N GLN A 528 -35.64 -18.01 -7.75
CA GLN A 528 -36.37 -19.05 -8.47
C GLN A 528 -36.04 -20.45 -7.91
N SER A 529 -34.76 -20.73 -7.61
CA SER A 529 -34.35 -22.01 -7.03
C SER A 529 -34.93 -22.22 -5.63
N ALA A 530 -34.93 -21.19 -4.79
CA ALA A 530 -35.51 -21.23 -3.45
C ALA A 530 -37.02 -21.48 -3.49
N GLN A 531 -37.75 -20.81 -4.40
CA GLN A 531 -39.18 -21.06 -4.63
C GLN A 531 -39.45 -22.50 -5.09
N ALA A 532 -38.69 -23.00 -6.06
CA ALA A 532 -38.87 -24.35 -6.60
C ALA A 532 -38.56 -25.46 -5.57
N LYS A 533 -37.65 -25.19 -4.62
CA LYS A 533 -37.26 -26.14 -3.56
C LYS A 533 -38.04 -25.96 -2.27
N GLY A 534 -38.91 -24.95 -2.17
CA GLY A 534 -39.67 -24.65 -0.96
C GLY A 534 -38.78 -24.28 0.24
N VAL A 535 -37.71 -23.50 0.00
CA VAL A 535 -36.81 -23.01 1.06
C VAL A 535 -37.49 -21.89 1.84
N ASP A 536 -37.30 -21.85 3.16
CA ASP A 536 -37.93 -20.86 4.04
C ASP A 536 -37.27 -19.48 3.92
N VAL A 537 -35.94 -19.41 3.82
CA VAL A 537 -35.20 -18.14 3.77
C VAL A 537 -34.13 -18.14 2.67
N LEU A 538 -34.13 -17.08 1.85
CA LEU A 538 -33.04 -16.77 0.92
C LEU A 538 -32.25 -15.56 1.43
N ILE A 539 -30.94 -15.72 1.62
CA ILE A 539 -30.05 -14.61 1.98
C ILE A 539 -29.15 -14.28 0.78
N ALA A 540 -29.27 -13.07 0.26
CA ALA A 540 -28.51 -12.60 -0.89
C ALA A 540 -27.36 -11.67 -0.47
N ASP A 541 -26.13 -12.05 -0.79
CA ASP A 541 -24.96 -11.18 -0.68
C ASP A 541 -24.93 -10.16 -1.83
N THR A 542 -24.30 -9.01 -1.63
CA THR A 542 -24.19 -7.95 -2.63
C THR A 542 -22.81 -7.30 -2.61
N ALA A 543 -22.42 -6.66 -3.72
CA ALA A 543 -21.19 -5.89 -3.79
C ALA A 543 -21.20 -4.70 -2.80
N GLY A 544 -20.02 -4.30 -2.30
CA GLY A 544 -19.88 -3.21 -1.31
C GLY A 544 -18.96 -2.06 -1.69
N ARG A 545 -18.75 -1.78 -2.98
CA ARG A 545 -17.78 -0.77 -3.47
C ARG A 545 -18.34 0.67 -3.42
N LEU A 546 -18.40 1.27 -2.22
CA LEU A 546 -18.99 2.62 -2.06
C LEU A 546 -18.23 3.75 -2.77
N HIS A 547 -16.93 3.57 -3.08
CA HIS A 547 -16.13 4.60 -3.77
C HIS A 547 -16.66 4.93 -5.18
N THR A 548 -17.48 4.06 -5.78
CA THR A 548 -18.23 4.30 -7.02
C THR A 548 -19.71 4.50 -6.70
N LYS A 549 -20.03 5.56 -5.94
CA LYS A 549 -21.36 5.80 -5.32
C LYS A 549 -22.54 5.61 -6.28
N SER A 550 -22.49 6.13 -7.50
CA SER A 550 -23.59 6.01 -8.47
C SER A 550 -23.82 4.57 -8.92
N ASN A 551 -22.74 3.89 -9.33
CA ASN A 551 -22.83 2.57 -9.96
C ASN A 551 -23.34 1.50 -8.98
N LEU A 552 -22.89 1.55 -7.72
CA LEU A 552 -23.34 0.60 -6.70
C LEU A 552 -24.83 0.79 -6.38
N MET A 553 -25.28 2.04 -6.22
CA MET A 553 -26.68 2.30 -5.87
C MET A 553 -27.63 1.93 -7.01
N ASP A 554 -27.23 2.16 -8.27
CA ASP A 554 -28.00 1.73 -9.44
C ASP A 554 -28.08 0.20 -9.55
N GLU A 555 -26.99 -0.50 -9.20
CA GLU A 555 -26.97 -1.97 -9.15
C GLU A 555 -27.92 -2.51 -8.09
N LEU A 556 -27.93 -1.95 -6.88
CA LEU A 556 -28.84 -2.36 -5.80
C LEU A 556 -30.30 -2.09 -6.15
N LYS A 557 -30.60 -0.93 -6.76
CA LYS A 557 -31.94 -0.63 -7.31
C LYS A 557 -32.35 -1.64 -8.38
N LYS A 558 -31.42 -2.02 -9.26
CA LYS A 558 -31.65 -3.03 -10.29
C LYS A 558 -31.97 -4.39 -9.66
N ILE A 559 -31.23 -4.81 -8.62
CA ILE A 559 -31.48 -6.06 -7.89
C ILE A 559 -32.88 -6.06 -7.29
N LYS A 560 -33.26 -5.03 -6.51
CA LYS A 560 -34.60 -4.88 -5.92
C LYS A 560 -35.70 -4.99 -6.99
N ARG A 561 -35.55 -4.28 -8.10
CA ARG A 561 -36.51 -4.33 -9.23
C ARG A 561 -36.61 -5.71 -9.88
N ILE A 562 -35.52 -6.46 -9.95
CA ILE A 562 -35.50 -7.79 -10.57
C ILE A 562 -36.15 -8.83 -9.64
N MET A 563 -35.88 -8.77 -8.34
CA MET A 563 -36.54 -9.62 -7.35
C MET A 563 -38.06 -9.40 -7.35
N ALA A 564 -38.50 -8.14 -7.44
CA ALA A 564 -39.90 -7.75 -7.52
C ALA A 564 -40.68 -8.37 -8.70
N LYS A 565 -39.99 -8.89 -9.73
CA LYS A 565 -40.62 -9.60 -10.86
C LYS A 565 -41.10 -11.01 -10.51
N LEU A 566 -40.43 -11.67 -9.57
CA LEU A 566 -40.79 -13.01 -9.09
C LEU A 566 -41.71 -12.93 -7.87
N ASP A 567 -41.49 -11.93 -7.01
CA ASP A 567 -42.27 -11.68 -5.81
C ASP A 567 -42.30 -10.18 -5.55
N GLN A 568 -43.47 -9.56 -5.66
CA GLN A 568 -43.65 -8.11 -5.50
C GLN A 568 -43.31 -7.60 -4.10
N THR A 569 -43.26 -8.48 -3.10
CA THR A 569 -42.90 -8.16 -1.72
C THR A 569 -41.43 -8.39 -1.40
N ALA A 570 -40.64 -8.95 -2.33
CA ALA A 570 -39.21 -9.15 -2.18
C ALA A 570 -38.38 -7.91 -2.58
N PRO A 571 -37.28 -7.60 -1.87
CA PRO A 571 -36.81 -8.23 -0.63
C PRO A 571 -37.68 -7.84 0.59
N HIS A 572 -37.85 -8.80 1.50
CA HIS A 572 -38.65 -8.64 2.72
C HIS A 572 -37.84 -7.94 3.83
N GLU A 573 -36.53 -8.17 3.84
CA GLU A 573 -35.58 -7.44 4.67
C GLU A 573 -34.43 -6.92 3.79
N VAL A 574 -34.14 -5.62 3.87
CA VAL A 574 -32.91 -5.03 3.36
C VAL A 574 -32.03 -4.71 4.55
N LEU A 575 -31.10 -5.62 4.84
CA LEU A 575 -30.23 -5.58 6.02
C LEU A 575 -28.91 -4.89 5.68
N LEU A 576 -28.70 -3.68 6.20
CA LEU A 576 -27.43 -2.98 6.08
C LEU A 576 -26.47 -3.41 7.17
N VAL A 577 -25.30 -3.91 6.78
CA VAL A 577 -24.21 -4.26 7.70
C VAL A 577 -23.22 -3.09 7.79
N LEU A 578 -22.96 -2.63 9.01
CA LEU A 578 -22.10 -1.49 9.33
C LEU A 578 -20.99 -1.90 10.29
N ASP A 579 -19.79 -1.37 10.07
CA ASP A 579 -18.66 -1.52 10.98
C ASP A 579 -18.72 -0.44 12.08
N ALA A 580 -18.93 -0.85 13.33
CA ALA A 580 -18.99 0.07 14.47
C ALA A 580 -17.67 0.82 14.70
N GLY A 581 -16.53 0.28 14.24
CA GLY A 581 -15.23 0.94 14.30
C GLY A 581 -15.10 2.19 13.43
N THR A 582 -15.99 2.36 12.43
CA THR A 582 -15.93 3.49 11.50
C THR A 582 -16.56 4.78 12.03
N GLY A 583 -17.20 4.74 13.21
CA GLY A 583 -17.81 5.90 13.85
C GLY A 583 -18.83 6.60 12.94
N GLN A 584 -18.83 7.93 12.91
CA GLN A 584 -19.79 8.74 12.14
C GLN A 584 -19.83 8.45 10.62
N ASN A 585 -18.81 7.79 10.06
CA ASN A 585 -18.87 7.33 8.67
C ASN A 585 -19.98 6.28 8.46
N ALA A 586 -20.28 5.45 9.46
CA ALA A 586 -21.38 4.47 9.38
C ALA A 586 -22.75 5.17 9.23
N LEU A 587 -22.96 6.30 9.92
CA LEU A 587 -24.19 7.10 9.80
C LEU A 587 -24.34 7.68 8.38
N SER A 588 -23.27 8.25 7.82
CA SER A 588 -23.30 8.77 6.45
C SER A 588 -23.56 7.66 5.43
N GLN A 589 -22.97 6.47 5.62
CA GLN A 589 -23.21 5.31 4.77
C GLN A 589 -24.66 4.86 4.83
N ALA A 590 -25.21 4.74 6.04
CA ALA A 590 -26.58 4.29 6.23
C ALA A 590 -27.61 5.21 5.56
N ARG A 591 -27.41 6.54 5.62
CA ARG A 591 -28.23 7.49 4.84
C ARG A 591 -28.18 7.20 3.34
N LEU A 592 -26.99 7.03 2.77
CA LEU A 592 -26.82 6.79 1.34
C LEU A 592 -27.46 5.47 0.87
N PHE A 593 -27.34 4.39 1.64
CA PHE A 593 -28.00 3.12 1.32
C PHE A 593 -29.52 3.20 1.49
N ASN A 594 -30.00 3.93 2.51
CA ASN A 594 -31.43 4.12 2.73
C ASN A 594 -32.08 4.88 1.57
N GLU A 595 -31.45 5.93 1.07
CA GLU A 595 -31.90 6.66 -0.12
C GLU A 595 -31.96 5.79 -1.39
N ALA A 596 -31.17 4.71 -1.45
CA ALA A 596 -31.08 3.87 -2.65
C ALA A 596 -32.05 2.69 -2.66
N VAL A 597 -32.23 2.00 -1.53
CA VAL A 597 -32.97 0.72 -1.48
C VAL A 597 -34.01 0.61 -0.38
N ASP A 598 -34.20 1.65 0.44
CA ASP A 598 -35.10 1.65 1.61
C ASP A 598 -34.74 0.54 2.60
N LEU A 599 -33.88 0.86 3.57
CA LEU A 599 -33.41 -0.12 4.54
C LEU A 599 -34.51 -0.46 5.55
N THR A 600 -34.61 -1.74 5.91
CA THR A 600 -35.59 -2.23 6.89
C THR A 600 -34.93 -2.73 8.18
N GLY A 601 -33.61 -2.96 8.13
CA GLY A 601 -32.83 -3.39 9.28
C GLY A 601 -31.36 -3.01 9.21
N LEU A 602 -30.75 -2.85 10.38
CA LEU A 602 -29.33 -2.61 10.57
C LEU A 602 -28.69 -3.77 11.34
N ALA A 603 -27.44 -4.10 10.97
CA ALA A 603 -26.56 -4.96 11.74
C ALA A 603 -25.24 -4.22 12.00
N LEU A 604 -24.88 -4.01 13.26
CA LEU A 604 -23.58 -3.40 13.62
C LEU A 604 -22.58 -4.51 13.98
N THR A 605 -21.42 -4.53 13.34
CA THR A 605 -20.36 -5.52 13.58
C THR A 605 -19.14 -4.90 14.26
N LYS A 606 -18.22 -5.76 14.73
CA LYS A 606 -16.93 -5.38 15.33
C LYS A 606 -17.04 -4.49 16.57
N LEU A 607 -18.11 -4.64 17.34
CA LEU A 607 -18.33 -3.88 18.58
C LEU A 607 -17.31 -4.23 19.67
N ASP A 608 -16.73 -5.43 19.63
CA ASP A 608 -15.67 -5.94 20.48
C ASP A 608 -14.31 -5.24 20.26
N GLY A 609 -14.05 -4.84 19.01
CA GLY A 609 -12.77 -4.26 18.61
C GLY A 609 -12.60 -2.78 18.97
N THR A 610 -13.68 -2.05 19.23
CA THR A 610 -13.72 -0.58 19.14
C THR A 610 -14.15 0.14 20.43
N ALA A 611 -13.64 1.36 20.61
CA ALA A 611 -14.15 2.33 21.60
C ALA A 611 -15.25 3.25 21.03
N LYS A 612 -15.50 3.17 19.72
CA LYS A 612 -16.38 4.04 18.94
C LYS A 612 -17.81 3.49 18.81
N GLY A 613 -18.24 2.65 19.75
CA GLY A 613 -19.54 2.00 19.71
C GLY A 613 -20.73 2.96 19.88
N GLY A 614 -20.49 4.24 20.21
CA GLY A 614 -21.54 5.25 20.39
C GLY A 614 -22.32 5.60 19.13
N VAL A 615 -21.81 5.28 17.94
CA VAL A 615 -22.50 5.56 16.67
C VAL A 615 -23.91 4.94 16.58
N ILE A 616 -24.15 3.85 17.32
CA ILE A 616 -25.46 3.19 17.38
C ILE A 616 -26.58 4.14 17.81
N PHE A 617 -26.30 5.08 18.72
CA PHE A 617 -27.26 6.07 19.18
C PHE A 617 -27.57 7.11 18.08
N ALA A 618 -26.54 7.54 17.33
CA ALA A 618 -26.72 8.41 16.16
C ALA A 618 -27.57 7.74 15.07
N LEU A 619 -27.33 6.46 14.79
CA LEU A 619 -28.10 5.69 13.82
C LEU A 619 -29.57 5.57 14.23
N ALA A 620 -29.83 5.19 15.49
CA ALA A 620 -31.19 5.05 16.01
C ALA A 620 -31.96 6.39 15.96
N ASN A 621 -31.34 7.46 16.47
CA ASN A 621 -31.96 8.78 16.57
C ASN A 621 -32.26 9.42 15.21
N GLN A 622 -31.39 9.21 14.22
CA GLN A 622 -31.53 9.91 12.94
C GLN A 622 -32.26 9.12 11.87
N LEU A 623 -32.13 7.79 11.87
CA LEU A 623 -32.70 6.95 10.81
C LEU A 623 -34.00 6.26 11.24
N HIS A 624 -34.18 5.99 12.54
CA HIS A 624 -35.34 5.26 13.07
C HIS A 624 -35.53 3.88 12.43
N ILE A 625 -34.44 3.26 11.95
CA ILE A 625 -34.44 1.95 11.31
C ILE A 625 -34.13 0.90 12.39
N PRO A 626 -34.90 -0.21 12.45
CA PRO A 626 -34.63 -1.28 13.40
C PRO A 626 -33.19 -1.77 13.37
N ILE A 627 -32.56 -1.87 14.53
CA ILE A 627 -31.29 -2.57 14.70
C ILE A 627 -31.66 -4.01 15.02
N ARG A 628 -31.37 -4.91 14.09
CA ARG A 628 -31.69 -6.34 14.22
C ARG A 628 -30.63 -7.07 15.01
N PHE A 629 -29.36 -6.80 14.68
CA PHE A 629 -28.24 -7.58 15.16
C PHE A 629 -27.05 -6.73 15.59
N ILE A 630 -26.29 -7.28 16.53
CA ILE A 630 -24.98 -6.80 16.92
C ILE A 630 -23.97 -7.95 16.85
N GLY A 631 -22.85 -7.70 16.18
CA GLY A 631 -21.70 -8.59 16.07
C GLY A 631 -20.65 -8.23 17.11
N VAL A 632 -20.41 -9.13 18.05
CA VAL A 632 -19.58 -8.91 19.24
C VAL A 632 -18.37 -9.86 19.31
N GLY A 633 -17.93 -10.36 18.16
CA GLY A 633 -16.78 -11.27 18.05
C GLY A 633 -16.77 -12.06 16.73
N GLU A 634 -15.82 -12.99 16.63
CA GLU A 634 -15.54 -13.77 15.42
C GLU A 634 -16.21 -15.15 15.38
N ALA A 635 -16.62 -15.70 16.53
CA ALA A 635 -17.26 -17.00 16.59
C ALA A 635 -18.63 -16.99 15.88
N ILE A 636 -19.09 -18.18 15.45
CA ILE A 636 -20.35 -18.33 14.70
C ILE A 636 -21.57 -17.86 15.51
N GLU A 637 -21.48 -17.99 16.84
CA GLU A 637 -22.47 -17.57 17.83
C GLU A 637 -22.41 -16.06 18.15
N ASP A 638 -21.42 -15.31 17.65
CA ASP A 638 -21.18 -13.91 18.07
C ASP A 638 -22.06 -12.89 17.33
N LEU A 639 -23.04 -13.35 16.53
CA LEU A 639 -24.11 -12.50 16.00
C LEU A 639 -25.33 -12.63 16.92
N GLN A 640 -25.62 -11.58 17.68
CA GLN A 640 -26.67 -11.56 18.70
C GLN A 640 -27.82 -10.66 18.26
N ASP A 641 -29.04 -10.97 18.73
CA ASP A 641 -30.17 -10.06 18.58
C ASP A 641 -29.89 -8.80 19.39
N PHE A 642 -30.25 -7.65 18.81
CA PHE A 642 -30.09 -6.40 19.52
C PHE A 642 -31.18 -6.22 20.58
N ASP A 643 -30.75 -6.02 21.82
CA ASP A 643 -31.60 -5.66 22.95
C ASP A 643 -31.10 -4.34 23.55
N ALA A 644 -31.91 -3.28 23.40
CA ALA A 644 -31.54 -1.94 23.86
C ALA A 644 -31.23 -1.89 25.36
N LYS A 645 -31.97 -2.65 26.19
CA LYS A 645 -31.77 -2.64 27.64
C LYS A 645 -30.46 -3.31 28.01
N ALA A 646 -30.22 -4.52 27.51
CA ALA A 646 -28.99 -5.26 27.77
C ALA A 646 -27.75 -4.52 27.23
N PHE A 647 -27.87 -3.87 26.08
CA PHE A 647 -26.80 -3.07 25.49
C PHE A 647 -26.46 -1.86 26.37
N VAL A 648 -27.47 -1.06 26.76
CA VAL A 648 -27.26 0.10 27.63
C VAL A 648 -26.77 -0.33 29.01
N ASP A 649 -27.37 -1.35 29.62
CA ASP A 649 -26.92 -1.89 30.90
C ASP A 649 -25.44 -2.27 30.87
N ALA A 650 -24.98 -2.94 29.81
CA ALA A 650 -23.59 -3.34 29.62
C ALA A 650 -22.61 -2.15 29.54
N LEU A 651 -23.05 -0.98 29.07
CA LEU A 651 -22.21 0.23 28.99
C LEU A 651 -21.96 0.90 30.36
N PHE A 652 -22.77 0.64 31.37
CA PHE A 652 -22.69 1.29 32.69
C PHE A 652 -22.30 0.35 33.83
N VAL A 653 -21.88 -0.88 33.53
CA VAL A 653 -21.46 -1.85 34.55
C VAL A 653 -20.13 -1.45 35.18
N LYS A 654 -20.11 -1.22 36.50
CA LYS A 654 -18.89 -1.04 37.30
C LYS A 654 -18.09 -2.36 37.30
N ASP A 655 -16.78 -2.27 37.11
CA ASP A 655 -15.89 -3.45 37.05
C ASP A 655 -15.77 -4.18 38.38
#